data_AF-A0A2T4I9X8-F1
#
_entry.id   AF-A0A2T4I9X8-F1
#
_cell.length_a   1.000
_cell.length_b   1.000
_cell.length_c   1.000
_cell.angle_alpha   90.00
_cell.angle_beta   90.00
_cell.angle_gamma   90.00
#
_symmetry.space_group_name_H-M   'P 1'
#
loop_
_entity.id
_entity.type
_entity.pdbx_description
1 polymer ?
#
loop_
_entity_poly.entity_id
_entity_poly.type
_entity_poly.pdbx_seq_one_letter_code
_entity_poly.pdbx_strand_id
1 'polypeptide(L)'
;MKKLITILGSICLSAGAIATAVACSTKNEKFDKPSITQELAQKIISGLKLSDDFNFTTGEKFSKLDYKTLVLNMINETISKNKYSDNLNNLSKKFGLEISNFKDEGNKKAENVLKNLATIKLFADYTSKRAAEEYSDSVDLSYSENYPLNPYNLRPEKEKKDKAVYAVYYKDNSSSGSGSNGGGSNGGSKWLRWQTTGEFDTIDTTVPSTPQLPSINLLTEANAKNFRIGKLTQSNDKDYITKTASVDDSGNGNNNGNGKKIEWYKNSHNANFETDGQEIMQYRFMYHFKTKIEAKLFDDLLGHAYVDSNLFTEKHDSSSASSKKIILNNVSKLISDIQSNYSQVDRTVSNIKMVWAFSFDKQKISEVNSQISQYVRSDGSLINKDNKKTLKNVFDKIKKKSITNESKQGTDSLLSISGFNGFVKNKDATIESLSGDLKITDEAKKAVARVNQPSILTNNNAGFSSENSNNVDYVFVLPIYLNDLFSSNDMQFQKQNSSGGTESNGEKYELKVMQNTWTNLNDKYFLDKQYFSNFSIKKVDSKSNGNVLVANKNNMWYVSLKNGTENAEIEITYSNNSKKTISLKKMDKNSKKSLDFTYKLSNSDFNQKLFDKNLKNFSITYDINLKNYDNIKDKQNDAYIWNNDPKKSNDIQDLSAAKKQVLLDQLEAITAKNPDVQNAAKTELYSAYLYTDGIYYKSLFDEISKYIESEKPTLD
;
A
#
# COMPACT_ATOMS: atom_id res chain seq x y z
N MET A 1 -34.91 7.11 -20.40
CA MET A 1 -35.23 6.26 -19.23
C MET A 1 -35.92 4.94 -19.57
N LYS A 2 -37.21 4.87 -19.97
CA LYS A 2 -37.91 3.57 -20.18
C LYS A 2 -37.22 2.64 -21.22
N LYS A 3 -36.83 3.16 -22.38
CA LYS A 3 -36.11 2.39 -23.42
C LYS A 3 -34.72 1.89 -22.98
N LEU A 4 -34.09 2.59 -22.03
CA LEU A 4 -32.75 2.29 -21.56
C LEU A 4 -32.74 1.30 -20.39
N ILE A 5 -33.79 1.34 -19.56
CA ILE A 5 -34.17 0.27 -18.63
C ILE A 5 -34.48 -1.02 -19.40
N THR A 6 -35.09 -0.93 -20.59
CA THR A 6 -35.30 -2.10 -21.47
C THR A 6 -33.99 -2.65 -22.06
N ILE A 7 -33.01 -1.80 -22.37
CA ILE A 7 -31.68 -2.23 -22.88
C ILE A 7 -30.82 -2.85 -21.77
N LEU A 8 -30.85 -2.28 -20.55
CA LEU A 8 -30.18 -2.86 -19.38
C LEU A 8 -30.88 -4.12 -18.87
N GLY A 9 -32.21 -4.20 -18.99
CA GLY A 9 -32.98 -5.41 -18.69
C GLY A 9 -32.82 -6.54 -19.73
N SER A 10 -32.20 -6.26 -20.89
CA SER A 10 -31.92 -7.24 -21.94
C SER A 10 -30.44 -7.63 -22.05
N ILE A 11 -29.65 -7.38 -21.01
CA ILE A 11 -28.27 -7.89 -20.89
C ILE A 11 -28.31 -9.42 -20.79
N CYS A 12 -28.37 -10.10 -21.94
CA CYS A 12 -27.95 -11.48 -22.04
C CYS A 12 -26.43 -11.51 -22.03
N LEU A 13 -25.84 -11.77 -20.86
CA LEU A 13 -24.46 -12.27 -20.80
C LEU A 13 -24.45 -13.61 -21.54
N SER A 14 -23.86 -13.69 -22.73
CA SER A 14 -23.82 -14.95 -23.48
C SER A 14 -22.90 -15.94 -22.77
N ALA A 15 -23.44 -17.09 -22.37
CA ALA A 15 -22.63 -18.26 -22.05
C ALA A 15 -21.85 -18.67 -23.32
N GLY A 16 -20.53 -18.86 -23.19
CA GLY A 16 -19.73 -19.39 -24.28
C GLY A 16 -20.18 -20.82 -24.59
N ALA A 17 -20.86 -21.03 -25.70
CA ALA A 17 -21.36 -22.34 -26.09
C ALA A 17 -20.20 -23.31 -26.38
N ILE A 18 -20.11 -24.40 -25.64
CA ILE A 18 -19.60 -25.66 -26.18
C ILE A 18 -20.84 -26.51 -26.44
N ALA A 19 -21.18 -26.68 -27.72
CA ALA A 19 -22.31 -27.47 -28.14
C ALA A 19 -22.04 -28.96 -27.87
N THR A 20 -22.91 -29.61 -27.09
CA THR A 20 -23.44 -30.96 -27.34
C THR A 20 -24.72 -31.15 -26.51
N ALA A 21 -25.71 -31.83 -27.09
CA ALA A 21 -27.13 -31.61 -26.89
C ALA A 21 -27.80 -32.38 -25.71
N VAL A 22 -28.73 -31.67 -25.06
CA VAL A 22 -30.06 -32.02 -24.49
C VAL A 22 -30.23 -33.32 -23.68
N ALA A 23 -30.53 -33.16 -22.38
CA ALA A 23 -31.77 -33.68 -21.76
C ALA A 23 -32.14 -32.87 -20.50
N CYS A 24 -33.44 -32.60 -20.35
CA CYS A 24 -34.07 -31.71 -19.39
C CYS A 24 -33.63 -31.87 -17.93
N SER A 25 -33.14 -30.79 -17.33
CA SER A 25 -33.43 -30.45 -15.93
C SER A 25 -33.31 -28.93 -15.76
N THR A 26 -34.27 -28.32 -15.08
CA THR A 26 -34.24 -26.93 -14.61
C THR A 26 -33.09 -26.76 -13.62
N LYS A 27 -31.86 -26.58 -14.14
CA LYS A 27 -30.72 -26.08 -13.39
C LYS A 27 -30.43 -24.68 -13.89
N ASN A 28 -30.51 -23.73 -12.97
CA ASN A 28 -30.07 -22.35 -13.15
C ASN A 28 -28.65 -22.34 -13.74
N GLU A 29 -28.53 -22.11 -15.05
CA GLU A 29 -27.23 -21.96 -15.71
C GLU A 29 -26.58 -20.68 -15.18
N LYS A 30 -25.60 -20.86 -14.30
CA LYS A 30 -24.72 -19.78 -13.81
C LYS A 30 -23.82 -19.35 -14.97
N PHE A 31 -23.64 -18.04 -15.14
CA PHE A 31 -22.77 -17.50 -16.18
C PHE A 31 -21.29 -17.87 -15.90
N ASP A 32 -20.70 -18.71 -16.76
CA ASP A 32 -19.30 -19.11 -16.63
C ASP A 32 -18.31 -17.99 -17.02
N LYS A 33 -18.71 -17.06 -17.89
CA LYS A 33 -17.92 -15.87 -18.27
C LYS A 33 -18.84 -14.71 -18.65
N PRO A 34 -18.89 -13.61 -17.88
CA PRO A 34 -19.59 -12.43 -18.34
C PRO A 34 -18.86 -11.85 -19.56
N SER A 35 -19.56 -11.70 -20.68
CA SER A 35 -19.03 -11.06 -21.87
C SER A 35 -20.04 -10.08 -22.43
N ILE A 36 -19.58 -8.87 -22.78
CA ILE A 36 -20.37 -7.86 -23.47
C ILE A 36 -20.07 -7.98 -24.95
N THR A 37 -21.11 -8.16 -25.77
CA THR A 37 -20.95 -8.17 -27.22
C THR A 37 -20.66 -6.75 -27.72
N GLN A 38 -19.94 -6.63 -28.83
CA GLN A 38 -19.66 -5.33 -29.44
C GLN A 38 -20.96 -4.60 -29.81
N GLU A 39 -21.96 -5.35 -30.27
CA GLU A 39 -23.30 -4.84 -30.58
C GLU A 39 -23.99 -4.28 -29.33
N LEU A 40 -23.90 -4.95 -28.17
CA LEU A 40 -24.48 -4.47 -26.92
C LEU A 40 -23.78 -3.21 -26.41
N ALA A 41 -22.44 -3.16 -26.47
CA ALA A 41 -21.68 -1.96 -26.12
C ALA A 41 -22.09 -0.77 -27.01
N GLN A 42 -22.25 -1.00 -28.32
CA GLN A 42 -22.73 0.00 -29.27
C GLN A 42 -24.18 0.44 -29.01
N LYS A 43 -25.06 -0.47 -28.56
CA LYS A 43 -26.45 -0.15 -28.18
C LYS A 43 -26.51 0.70 -26.92
N ILE A 44 -25.68 0.41 -25.91
CA ILE A 44 -25.56 1.23 -24.70
C ILE A 44 -25.13 2.65 -25.07
N ILE A 45 -24.07 2.78 -25.86
CA ILE A 45 -23.56 4.09 -26.32
C ILE A 45 -24.57 4.82 -27.21
N SER A 46 -25.22 4.11 -28.13
CA SER A 46 -26.28 4.69 -28.98
C SER A 46 -27.47 5.15 -28.15
N GLY A 47 -27.83 4.43 -27.08
CA GLY A 47 -28.87 4.83 -26.14
C GLY A 47 -28.50 6.09 -25.36
N LEU A 48 -27.21 6.27 -25.04
CA LEU A 48 -26.67 7.49 -24.41
C LEU A 48 -26.63 8.66 -25.39
N LYS A 49 -26.28 8.43 -26.67
CA LYS A 49 -26.35 9.43 -27.76
C LYS A 49 -27.75 9.98 -28.05
N LEU A 50 -28.79 9.24 -27.66
CA LEU A 50 -30.19 9.62 -27.85
C LEU A 50 -30.79 10.31 -26.60
N SER A 51 -29.98 10.58 -25.57
CA SER A 51 -30.39 11.28 -24.36
C SER A 51 -30.00 12.74 -24.45
N ASP A 52 -30.96 13.65 -24.21
CA ASP A 52 -30.75 15.11 -24.32
C ASP A 52 -29.73 15.66 -23.30
N ASP A 53 -29.44 14.88 -22.25
CA ASP A 53 -28.43 15.17 -21.23
C ASP A 53 -26.98 14.96 -21.72
N PHE A 54 -26.79 14.32 -22.88
CA PHE A 54 -25.48 13.86 -23.38
C PHE A 54 -25.05 14.59 -24.67
N ASN A 55 -24.18 15.59 -24.53
CA ASN A 55 -23.63 16.33 -25.67
C ASN A 55 -22.27 15.76 -26.11
N PHE A 56 -22.31 14.85 -27.08
CA PHE A 56 -21.12 14.29 -27.73
C PHE A 56 -20.51 15.27 -28.74
N THR A 57 -19.19 15.46 -28.71
CA THR A 57 -18.44 16.33 -29.63
C THR A 57 -18.00 15.57 -30.89
N THR A 58 -17.72 16.32 -31.97
CA THR A 58 -17.31 15.78 -33.27
C THR A 58 -16.02 14.95 -33.22
N GLY A 59 -15.18 15.10 -32.19
CA GLY A 59 -13.99 14.26 -31.95
C GLY A 59 -14.31 12.79 -31.62
N GLU A 60 -15.50 12.53 -31.07
CA GLU A 60 -15.98 11.18 -30.73
C GLU A 60 -16.53 10.43 -31.95
N LYS A 61 -16.70 11.11 -33.09
CA LYS A 61 -17.01 10.47 -34.38
C LYS A 61 -15.80 9.74 -34.99
N PHE A 62 -14.58 9.93 -34.46
CA PHE A 62 -13.34 9.47 -35.12
C PHE A 62 -12.37 8.59 -34.31
N SER A 63 -12.63 8.21 -33.06
CA SER A 63 -11.63 7.43 -32.31
C SER A 63 -11.92 5.93 -32.22
N LYS A 64 -10.86 5.15 -32.49
CA LYS A 64 -10.70 3.70 -32.34
C LYS A 64 -10.79 3.24 -30.87
N LEU A 65 -11.80 3.70 -30.12
CA LEU A 65 -12.01 3.27 -28.75
C LEU A 65 -12.57 1.84 -28.74
N ASP A 66 -11.90 0.94 -28.01
CA ASP A 66 -12.45 -0.38 -27.71
C ASP A 66 -13.56 -0.23 -26.66
N TYR A 67 -14.74 0.14 -27.15
CA TYR A 67 -15.93 0.39 -26.33
C TYR A 67 -16.32 -0.79 -25.45
N LYS A 68 -16.06 -2.03 -25.90
CA LYS A 68 -16.33 -3.23 -25.10
C LYS A 68 -15.45 -3.23 -23.85
N THR A 69 -14.14 -3.00 -24.02
CA THR A 69 -13.19 -2.96 -22.91
C THR A 69 -13.49 -1.79 -21.97
N LEU A 70 -13.84 -0.61 -22.52
CA LEU A 70 -14.21 0.55 -21.71
C LEU A 70 -15.43 0.28 -20.81
N VAL A 71 -16.51 -0.26 -21.38
CA VAL A 71 -17.74 -0.56 -20.62
C VAL A 71 -17.48 -1.65 -19.58
N LEU A 72 -16.70 -2.68 -19.91
CA LEU A 72 -16.34 -3.75 -18.97
C LEU A 72 -15.53 -3.21 -17.79
N ASN A 73 -14.57 -2.32 -18.07
CA ASN A 73 -13.77 -1.64 -17.04
C ASN A 73 -14.64 -0.82 -16.08
N MET A 74 -15.61 -0.06 -16.60
CA MET A 74 -16.56 0.71 -15.78
C MET A 74 -17.43 -0.19 -14.89
N ILE A 75 -17.90 -1.31 -15.44
CA ILE A 75 -18.69 -2.29 -14.68
C ILE A 75 -17.85 -2.89 -13.55
N ASN A 76 -16.63 -3.33 -13.86
CA ASN A 76 -15.71 -3.87 -12.87
C ASN A 76 -15.40 -2.86 -11.76
N GLU A 77 -15.12 -1.61 -12.11
CA GLU A 77 -14.87 -0.54 -11.14
C GLU A 77 -16.09 -0.34 -10.22
N THR A 78 -17.29 -0.22 -10.82
CA THR A 78 -18.53 0.05 -10.07
C THR A 78 -18.90 -1.10 -9.14
N ILE A 79 -18.83 -2.35 -9.64
CA ILE A 79 -19.07 -3.55 -8.84
C ILE A 79 -18.08 -3.60 -7.68
N SER A 80 -16.80 -3.31 -7.92
CA SER A 80 -15.77 -3.33 -6.89
C SER A 80 -16.05 -2.29 -5.80
N LYS A 81 -16.35 -1.04 -6.18
CA LYS A 81 -16.73 0.05 -5.25
C LYS A 81 -17.92 -0.33 -4.37
N ASN A 82 -18.97 -0.89 -4.97
CA ASN A 82 -20.14 -1.38 -4.24
C ASN A 82 -19.77 -2.53 -3.31
N LYS A 83 -18.95 -3.48 -3.79
CA LYS A 83 -18.52 -4.63 -2.99
C LYS A 83 -17.70 -4.23 -1.77
N TYR A 84 -16.79 -3.27 -1.87
CA TYR A 84 -16.08 -2.74 -0.70
C TYR A 84 -17.03 -2.04 0.28
N SER A 85 -17.98 -1.26 -0.23
CA SER A 85 -18.99 -0.60 0.59
C SER A 85 -19.86 -1.61 1.36
N ASP A 86 -20.29 -2.67 0.67
CA ASP A 86 -21.07 -3.77 1.25
C ASP A 86 -20.25 -4.59 2.24
N ASN A 87 -18.98 -4.87 1.93
CA ASN A 87 -18.08 -5.58 2.84
C ASN A 87 -17.89 -4.80 4.14
N LEU A 88 -17.63 -3.49 4.04
CA LEU A 88 -17.48 -2.62 5.19
C LEU A 88 -18.77 -2.54 6.03
N ASN A 89 -19.93 -2.44 5.39
CA ASN A 89 -21.23 -2.44 6.06
C ASN A 89 -21.53 -3.79 6.73
N ASN A 90 -21.21 -4.90 6.07
CA ASN A 90 -21.39 -6.23 6.63
C ASN A 90 -20.43 -6.46 7.81
N LEU A 91 -19.16 -6.09 7.66
CA LEU A 91 -18.15 -6.22 8.70
C LEU A 91 -18.51 -5.38 9.93
N SER A 92 -18.93 -4.13 9.75
CA SER A 92 -19.36 -3.27 10.87
C SER A 92 -20.56 -3.86 11.62
N LYS A 93 -21.60 -4.33 10.89
CA LYS A 93 -22.74 -5.03 11.50
C LYS A 93 -22.32 -6.29 12.25
N LYS A 94 -21.41 -7.09 11.68
CA LYS A 94 -20.86 -8.31 12.31
C LYS A 94 -20.12 -8.01 13.61
N PHE A 95 -19.45 -6.86 13.69
CA PHE A 95 -18.84 -6.38 14.93
C PHE A 95 -19.84 -5.77 15.93
N GLY A 96 -21.13 -5.69 15.58
CA GLY A 96 -22.08 -4.89 16.34
C GLY A 96 -21.61 -3.44 16.41
N LEU A 97 -21.19 -2.84 15.31
CA LEU A 97 -20.77 -1.45 15.26
C LEU A 97 -21.63 -0.73 14.24
N GLU A 98 -22.17 0.41 14.62
CA GLU A 98 -22.68 1.36 13.65
C GLU A 98 -21.60 2.38 13.31
N ILE A 99 -21.22 2.42 12.05
CA ILE A 99 -20.20 3.31 11.48
C ILE A 99 -20.85 4.38 10.60
N SER A 100 -20.23 5.55 10.51
CA SER A 100 -20.66 6.63 9.61
C SER A 100 -20.14 6.43 8.18
N ASN A 101 -20.96 6.77 7.17
CA ASN A 101 -20.58 6.96 5.76
C ASN A 101 -19.88 5.77 5.05
N PHE A 102 -20.43 4.55 5.15
CA PHE A 102 -19.81 3.34 4.56
C PHE A 102 -19.59 3.41 3.04
N LYS A 103 -20.45 4.10 2.27
CA LYS A 103 -20.33 4.22 0.81
C LYS A 103 -19.08 5.02 0.40
N ASP A 104 -18.83 6.15 1.06
CA ASP A 104 -17.66 6.98 0.78
C ASP A 104 -16.36 6.26 1.18
N GLU A 105 -16.38 5.55 2.30
CA GLU A 105 -15.22 4.77 2.76
C GLU A 105 -14.94 3.56 1.85
N GLY A 106 -15.97 2.89 1.33
CA GLY A 106 -15.83 1.83 0.33
C GLY A 106 -15.24 2.34 -0.98
N ASN A 107 -15.70 3.49 -1.48
CA ASN A 107 -15.12 4.15 -2.65
C ASN A 107 -13.65 4.51 -2.45
N LYS A 108 -13.31 5.12 -1.31
CA LYS A 108 -11.92 5.44 -0.96
C LYS A 108 -11.04 4.19 -0.90
N LYS A 109 -11.55 3.06 -0.38
CA LYS A 109 -10.79 1.80 -0.37
C LYS A 109 -10.50 1.33 -1.80
N ALA A 110 -11.49 1.37 -2.70
CA ALA A 110 -11.29 1.03 -4.11
C ALA A 110 -10.23 1.91 -4.79
N GLU A 111 -10.34 3.24 -4.60
CA GLU A 111 -9.38 4.21 -5.13
C GLU A 111 -7.97 4.00 -4.57
N ASN A 112 -7.84 3.73 -3.27
CA ASN A 112 -6.56 3.45 -2.64
C ASN A 112 -5.92 2.15 -3.16
N VAL A 113 -6.71 1.09 -3.35
CA VAL A 113 -6.21 -0.19 -3.91
C VAL A 113 -5.68 0.04 -5.33
N LEU A 114 -6.47 0.68 -6.20
CA LEU A 114 -6.03 1.00 -7.56
C LEU A 114 -4.76 1.85 -7.57
N LYS A 115 -4.74 2.91 -6.76
CA LYS A 115 -3.57 3.79 -6.63
C LYS A 115 -2.34 3.01 -6.19
N ASN A 116 -2.45 2.19 -5.15
CA ASN A 116 -1.34 1.38 -4.64
C ASN A 116 -0.79 0.48 -5.75
N LEU A 117 -1.64 -0.35 -6.37
CA LEU A 117 -1.24 -1.28 -7.42
C LEU A 117 -0.60 -0.57 -8.62
N ALA A 118 -1.17 0.56 -9.05
CA ALA A 118 -0.64 1.36 -10.15
C ALA A 118 0.71 1.99 -9.79
N THR A 119 0.87 2.54 -8.58
CA THR A 119 2.12 3.16 -8.12
C THR A 119 3.24 2.15 -8.05
N ILE A 120 2.96 0.96 -7.51
CA ILE A 120 3.93 -0.14 -7.44
C ILE A 120 4.43 -0.49 -8.83
N LYS A 121 3.51 -0.72 -9.76
CA LYS A 121 3.82 -1.12 -11.14
C LYS A 121 4.61 -0.04 -11.86
N LEU A 122 4.16 1.21 -11.78
CA LEU A 122 4.87 2.35 -12.37
C LEU A 122 6.28 2.46 -11.82
N PHE A 123 6.43 2.41 -10.50
CA PHE A 123 7.72 2.62 -9.84
C PHE A 123 8.74 1.55 -10.21
N ALA A 124 8.36 0.26 -10.15
CA ALA A 124 9.25 -0.83 -10.53
C ALA A 124 9.63 -0.78 -12.02
N ASP A 125 8.65 -0.59 -12.91
CA ASP A 125 8.88 -0.58 -14.36
C ASP A 125 9.76 0.61 -14.80
N TYR A 126 9.47 1.79 -14.27
CA TYR A 126 10.22 3.00 -14.61
C TYR A 126 11.65 2.97 -14.05
N THR A 127 11.82 2.57 -12.78
CA THR A 127 13.16 2.49 -12.19
C THR A 127 14.03 1.44 -12.89
N SER A 128 13.45 0.35 -13.38
CA SER A 128 14.17 -0.62 -14.21
C SER A 128 14.65 -0.01 -15.53
N LYS A 129 13.79 0.72 -16.25
CA LYS A 129 14.18 1.40 -17.50
C LYS A 129 15.23 2.48 -17.28
N ARG A 130 15.07 3.29 -16.22
CA ARG A 130 16.06 4.32 -15.84
C ARG A 130 17.39 3.72 -15.39
N ALA A 131 17.40 2.54 -14.78
CA ALA A 131 18.66 1.85 -14.46
C ALA A 131 19.42 1.41 -15.72
N ALA A 132 18.72 1.14 -16.82
CA ALA A 132 19.34 0.80 -18.11
C ALA A 132 19.81 2.05 -18.90
N GLU A 133 19.13 3.18 -18.76
CA GLU A 133 19.34 4.42 -19.53
C GLU A 133 19.36 5.68 -18.63
N GLU A 134 20.21 5.72 -17.60
CA GLU A 134 20.14 6.73 -16.52
C GLU A 134 20.28 8.19 -16.98
N TYR A 135 20.94 8.46 -18.11
CA TYR A 135 21.16 9.83 -18.58
C TYR A 135 20.34 10.20 -19.82
N SER A 136 19.47 9.30 -20.29
CA SER A 136 18.58 9.58 -21.40
C SER A 136 17.22 10.05 -20.91
N ASP A 137 16.69 11.12 -21.50
CA ASP A 137 15.31 11.55 -21.30
C ASP A 137 14.32 10.80 -22.21
N SER A 138 14.79 9.89 -23.07
CA SER A 138 13.95 8.96 -23.86
C SER A 138 12.94 8.23 -22.99
N VAL A 139 13.39 7.75 -21.82
CA VAL A 139 12.55 7.06 -20.85
C VAL A 139 11.46 8.01 -20.36
N ASP A 140 11.82 9.19 -19.88
CA ASP A 140 10.86 10.18 -19.39
C ASP A 140 9.85 10.61 -20.45
N LEU A 141 10.31 10.87 -21.68
CA LEU A 141 9.46 11.21 -22.82
C LEU A 141 8.44 10.10 -23.12
N SER A 142 8.85 8.82 -23.00
CA SER A 142 7.95 7.69 -23.20
C SER A 142 6.85 7.57 -22.14
N TYR A 143 7.10 8.05 -20.92
CA TYR A 143 6.12 8.06 -19.83
C TYR A 143 5.34 9.37 -19.71
N SER A 144 5.89 10.50 -20.19
CA SER A 144 5.16 11.76 -20.24
C SER A 144 4.15 11.79 -21.40
N GLU A 145 4.42 11.05 -22.48
CA GLU A 145 3.61 11.02 -23.71
C GLU A 145 3.38 12.44 -24.28
N ASN A 146 4.37 13.32 -24.13
CA ASN A 146 4.33 14.76 -24.47
C ASN A 146 3.31 15.59 -23.67
N TYR A 147 2.78 15.05 -22.58
CA TYR A 147 1.97 15.81 -21.63
C TYR A 147 2.86 16.29 -20.47
N PRO A 148 2.94 17.60 -20.18
CA PRO A 148 3.59 18.09 -18.97
C PRO A 148 2.80 17.64 -17.73
N LEU A 149 3.34 17.91 -16.53
CA LEU A 149 2.62 17.62 -15.29
C LEU A 149 1.21 18.22 -15.33
N ASN A 150 0.21 17.36 -15.30
CA ASN A 150 -1.19 17.76 -15.44
C ASN A 150 -1.80 18.00 -14.04
N PRO A 151 -2.38 19.19 -13.78
CA PRO A 151 -2.84 19.59 -12.45
C PRO A 151 -4.23 19.08 -12.05
N TYR A 152 -4.88 18.21 -12.84
CA TYR A 152 -6.28 17.79 -12.63
C TYR A 152 -6.58 17.32 -11.19
N ASN A 153 -5.59 16.75 -10.48
CA ASN A 153 -5.71 16.25 -9.11
C ASN A 153 -5.00 17.10 -8.04
N LEU A 154 -4.48 18.28 -8.40
CA LEU A 154 -3.75 19.14 -7.46
C LEU A 154 -4.67 20.17 -6.78
N ARG A 155 -5.88 20.47 -7.24
CA ARG A 155 -6.74 21.46 -6.55
C ARG A 155 -7.69 20.84 -5.51
N PRO A 156 -7.87 21.48 -4.34
CA PRO A 156 -8.97 21.18 -3.42
C PRO A 156 -10.36 21.58 -3.94
N GLU A 157 -10.45 22.57 -4.82
CA GLU A 157 -11.71 23.15 -5.31
C GLU A 157 -12.05 22.63 -6.71
N LYS A 158 -13.11 21.81 -6.80
CA LYS A 158 -13.50 21.04 -7.99
C LYS A 158 -14.11 21.88 -9.14
N GLU A 159 -14.23 23.20 -9.00
CA GLU A 159 -15.17 23.99 -9.84
C GLU A 159 -14.52 25.00 -10.81
N LYS A 160 -13.19 25.20 -10.79
CA LYS A 160 -12.50 26.05 -11.78
C LYS A 160 -11.26 25.38 -12.35
N LYS A 161 -11.22 25.20 -13.67
CA LYS A 161 -10.04 24.71 -14.41
C LYS A 161 -8.83 25.60 -14.09
N ASP A 162 -7.77 24.99 -13.56
CA ASP A 162 -6.49 25.68 -13.40
C ASP A 162 -5.78 25.73 -14.74
N LYS A 163 -5.54 26.93 -15.28
CA LYS A 163 -4.69 27.09 -16.47
C LYS A 163 -3.20 27.24 -16.11
N ALA A 164 -2.83 27.14 -14.83
CA ALA A 164 -1.44 27.24 -14.42
C ALA A 164 -0.62 26.02 -14.86
N VAL A 165 0.63 26.28 -15.25
CA VAL A 165 1.61 25.24 -15.54
C VAL A 165 2.29 24.84 -14.23
N TYR A 166 2.43 23.54 -14.01
CA TYR A 166 3.09 22.99 -12.83
C TYR A 166 4.33 22.22 -13.24
N ALA A 167 5.31 22.16 -12.34
CA ALA A 167 6.52 21.38 -12.52
C ALA A 167 6.89 20.65 -11.23
N VAL A 168 7.53 19.49 -11.36
CA VAL A 168 8.15 18.80 -10.24
C VAL A 168 9.53 19.39 -10.01
N TYR A 169 9.91 19.54 -8.74
CA TYR A 169 11.25 19.93 -8.32
C TYR A 169 11.84 18.86 -7.40
N TYR A 170 13.15 18.64 -7.48
CA TYR A 170 13.88 17.70 -6.65
C TYR A 170 15.09 18.34 -5.97
N LYS A 171 15.48 17.85 -4.79
CA LYS A 171 16.64 18.39 -4.04
C LYS A 171 17.97 18.12 -4.75
N ASP A 172 18.81 19.15 -4.83
CA ASP A 172 20.18 19.06 -5.33
C ASP A 172 21.15 18.67 -4.21
N ASN A 173 21.34 17.37 -4.00
CA ASN A 173 22.22 16.86 -2.95
C ASN A 173 23.73 17.05 -3.25
N SER A 174 24.09 17.51 -4.46
CA SER A 174 25.48 17.81 -4.89
C SER A 174 26.15 18.91 -4.06
N SER A 175 25.35 19.70 -3.33
CA SER A 175 25.79 20.87 -2.55
C SER A 175 26.20 20.55 -1.10
N SER A 176 26.11 19.29 -0.67
CA SER A 176 26.40 18.88 0.72
C SER A 176 27.84 18.41 0.99
N GLY A 177 28.76 18.60 0.03
CA GLY A 177 30.17 18.19 0.15
C GLY A 177 31.16 19.33 -0.09
N SER A 178 31.63 19.96 0.99
CA SER A 178 32.94 20.64 1.17
C SER A 178 32.80 21.92 2.01
N GLY A 179 33.34 21.90 3.22
CA GLY A 179 33.43 23.09 4.07
C GLY A 179 33.54 22.81 5.56
N SER A 180 34.50 21.98 5.98
CA SER A 180 35.00 22.06 7.36
C SER A 180 35.81 23.35 7.50
N ASN A 181 35.14 24.45 7.86
CA ASN A 181 35.67 25.48 8.75
C ASN A 181 34.66 26.61 8.94
N GLY A 182 34.29 26.84 10.20
CA GLY A 182 34.01 28.18 10.74
C GLY A 182 32.79 28.94 10.24
N GLY A 183 31.73 28.95 11.06
CA GLY A 183 30.96 30.17 11.31
C GLY A 183 29.93 30.61 10.26
N GLY A 184 28.65 30.30 10.53
CA GLY A 184 27.49 31.13 10.21
C GLY A 184 27.04 31.23 8.76
N SER A 185 25.87 30.69 8.45
CA SER A 185 24.74 31.32 7.70
C SER A 185 23.81 30.25 7.11
N ASN A 186 22.50 30.51 7.18
CA ASN A 186 21.40 29.70 6.64
C ASN A 186 21.54 29.35 5.14
N GLY A 187 22.24 28.27 4.80
CA GLY A 187 22.17 27.69 3.45
C GLY A 187 20.87 26.91 3.27
N GLY A 188 19.84 27.52 2.67
CA GLY A 188 18.60 26.83 2.30
C GLY A 188 18.84 25.73 1.25
N SER A 189 17.94 24.74 1.19
CA SER A 189 18.02 23.66 0.20
C SER A 189 17.83 24.21 -1.21
N LYS A 190 18.66 23.76 -2.15
CA LYS A 190 18.50 24.05 -3.59
C LYS A 190 17.65 22.97 -4.25
N TRP A 191 16.69 23.38 -5.06
CA TRP A 191 15.71 22.54 -5.75
C TRP A 191 15.81 22.73 -7.25
N LEU A 192 15.96 21.62 -7.98
CA LEU A 192 16.09 21.59 -9.44
C LEU A 192 14.77 21.15 -10.07
N ARG A 193 14.31 21.85 -11.11
CA ARG A 193 13.13 21.46 -11.88
C ARG A 193 13.40 20.16 -12.65
N TRP A 194 12.55 19.16 -12.47
CA TRP A 194 12.56 17.95 -13.28
C TRP A 194 11.97 18.26 -14.66
N GLN A 195 12.79 18.19 -15.71
CA GLN A 195 12.37 18.47 -17.09
C GLN A 195 13.07 17.58 -18.13
N THR A 196 12.36 17.22 -19.20
CA THR A 196 12.95 16.64 -20.42
C THR A 196 13.43 17.73 -21.37
N THR A 197 14.12 17.33 -22.44
CA THR A 197 14.57 18.26 -23.48
C THR A 197 13.40 19.07 -24.02
N GLY A 198 13.49 20.39 -23.93
CA GLY A 198 12.51 21.33 -24.48
C GLY A 198 11.14 21.39 -23.80
N GLU A 199 10.92 20.72 -22.65
CA GLU A 199 9.59 20.61 -22.03
C GLU A 199 8.97 21.96 -21.63
N PHE A 200 9.79 22.90 -21.18
CA PHE A 200 9.34 24.22 -20.72
C PHE A 200 9.77 25.36 -21.65
N ASP A 201 10.22 25.03 -22.85
CA ASP A 201 10.70 26.03 -23.80
C ASP A 201 9.56 26.88 -24.34
N THR A 202 9.82 28.18 -24.47
CA THR A 202 8.87 29.10 -25.11
C THR A 202 9.07 29.13 -26.63
N ILE A 203 8.11 29.69 -27.37
CA ILE A 203 8.18 29.82 -28.84
C ILE A 203 9.46 30.56 -29.30
N ASP A 204 10.01 31.44 -28.46
CA ASP A 204 11.24 32.20 -28.72
C ASP A 204 12.53 31.42 -28.36
N THR A 205 12.44 30.11 -28.16
CA THR A 205 13.58 29.25 -27.81
C THR A 205 14.22 28.69 -29.07
N THR A 206 15.43 29.15 -29.38
CA THR A 206 16.18 28.75 -30.57
C THR A 206 17.03 27.49 -30.36
N VAL A 207 17.40 27.19 -29.11
CA VAL A 207 18.15 25.99 -28.72
C VAL A 207 17.37 25.31 -27.61
N PRO A 208 16.95 24.04 -27.79
CA PRO A 208 16.17 23.35 -26.78
C PRO A 208 16.87 23.30 -25.42
N SER A 209 16.14 23.54 -24.33
CA SER A 209 16.72 23.36 -23.00
C SER A 209 17.14 21.91 -22.76
N THR A 210 18.26 21.72 -22.08
CA THR A 210 18.80 20.39 -21.76
C THR A 210 17.94 19.69 -20.73
N PRO A 211 17.89 18.34 -20.75
CA PRO A 211 17.16 17.59 -19.74
C PRO A 211 17.81 17.75 -18.36
N GLN A 212 16.97 17.81 -17.34
CA GLN A 212 17.38 17.89 -15.93
C GLN A 212 16.56 16.85 -15.16
N LEU A 213 17.16 15.68 -14.94
CA LEU A 213 16.49 14.49 -14.41
C LEU A 213 17.04 14.15 -13.01
N PRO A 214 16.20 13.70 -12.07
CA PRO A 214 16.67 13.16 -10.80
C PRO A 214 17.49 11.87 -11.03
N SER A 215 18.52 11.67 -10.22
CA SER A 215 19.30 10.42 -10.24
C SER A 215 18.46 9.23 -9.75
N ILE A 216 18.83 8.01 -10.15
CA ILE A 216 18.11 6.81 -9.69
C ILE A 216 18.19 6.65 -8.17
N ASN A 217 19.32 7.02 -7.57
CA ASN A 217 19.48 7.01 -6.12
C ASN A 217 18.49 7.97 -5.44
N LEU A 218 18.32 9.19 -5.96
CA LEU A 218 17.38 10.15 -5.39
C LEU A 218 15.92 9.68 -5.48
N LEU A 219 15.55 9.03 -6.58
CA LEU A 219 14.21 8.45 -6.79
C LEU A 219 13.92 7.27 -5.85
N THR A 220 14.95 6.52 -5.47
CA THR A 220 14.82 5.26 -4.72
C THR A 220 15.14 5.42 -3.23
N GLU A 221 15.41 6.64 -2.77
CA GLU A 221 15.58 6.95 -1.35
C GLU A 221 14.24 6.86 -0.60
N ALA A 222 14.08 5.82 0.21
CA ALA A 222 12.87 5.58 1.00
C ALA A 222 12.57 6.72 1.98
N ASN A 223 11.31 7.19 2.00
CA ASN A 223 10.79 8.19 2.94
C ASN A 223 11.55 9.54 2.93
N ALA A 224 12.33 9.82 1.88
CA ALA A 224 13.05 11.07 1.76
C ALA A 224 12.14 12.16 1.20
N LYS A 225 12.12 13.33 1.85
CA LYS A 225 11.38 14.51 1.38
C LYS A 225 12.17 15.25 0.30
N ASN A 226 12.41 14.56 -0.80
CA ASN A 226 13.31 14.99 -1.87
C ASN A 226 12.58 15.68 -3.02
N PHE A 227 11.25 15.63 -3.07
CA PHE A 227 10.47 16.16 -4.18
C PHE A 227 9.36 17.13 -3.72
N ARG A 228 9.12 18.16 -4.53
CA ARG A 228 8.04 19.16 -4.37
C ARG A 228 7.36 19.42 -5.71
N ILE A 229 6.17 20.02 -5.66
CA ILE A 229 5.46 20.51 -6.85
C ILE A 229 5.41 22.03 -6.80
N GLY A 230 5.86 22.69 -7.86
CA GLY A 230 5.84 24.15 -8.01
C GLY A 230 4.88 24.60 -9.10
N LYS A 231 4.14 25.67 -8.84
CA LYS A 231 3.29 26.35 -9.81
C LYS A 231 4.07 27.49 -10.46
N LEU A 232 4.15 27.44 -11.79
CA LEU A 232 4.83 28.41 -12.64
C LEU A 232 3.85 29.55 -12.99
N THR A 233 4.03 30.71 -12.38
CA THR A 233 3.10 31.85 -12.49
C THR A 233 3.27 32.64 -13.80
N GLN A 234 4.44 32.52 -14.46
CA GLN A 234 4.76 33.20 -15.71
C GLN A 234 5.36 32.19 -16.72
N SER A 235 4.63 31.10 -17.00
CA SER A 235 5.13 30.00 -17.84
C SER A 235 5.51 30.37 -19.27
N ASN A 236 5.03 31.50 -19.77
CA ASN A 236 5.30 31.98 -21.12
C ASN A 236 6.50 32.95 -21.19
N ASP A 237 7.07 33.34 -20.04
CA ASP A 237 8.24 34.22 -19.95
C ASP A 237 9.52 33.37 -19.90
N LYS A 238 10.36 33.49 -20.93
CA LYS A 238 11.61 32.74 -21.07
C LYS A 238 12.61 33.04 -19.93
N ASP A 239 12.70 34.30 -19.50
CA ASP A 239 13.58 34.69 -18.39
C ASP A 239 13.08 34.08 -17.08
N TYR A 240 11.76 34.10 -16.86
CA TYR A 240 11.13 33.43 -15.73
C TYR A 240 11.42 31.92 -15.72
N ILE A 241 11.15 31.22 -16.83
CA ILE A 241 11.35 29.77 -16.93
C ILE A 241 12.81 29.41 -16.67
N THR A 242 13.76 30.18 -17.20
CA THR A 242 15.20 29.94 -17.02
C THR A 242 15.62 30.16 -15.57
N LYS A 243 15.23 31.30 -14.97
CA LYS A 243 15.60 31.64 -13.58
C LYS A 243 14.96 30.74 -12.54
N THR A 244 13.81 30.13 -12.86
CA THR A 244 13.10 29.20 -11.98
C THR A 244 13.43 27.72 -12.25
N ALA A 245 14.37 27.39 -13.13
CA ALA A 245 14.86 26.03 -13.31
C ALA A 245 15.58 25.48 -12.06
N SER A 246 16.07 26.38 -11.21
CA SER A 246 16.61 26.10 -9.89
C SER A 246 16.06 27.12 -8.91
N VAL A 247 15.55 26.68 -7.75
CA VAL A 247 14.99 27.55 -6.72
C VAL A 247 15.43 27.18 -5.31
N ASP A 248 15.29 28.11 -4.36
CA ASP A 248 15.49 27.85 -2.93
C ASP A 248 14.23 27.27 -2.25
N ASP A 249 14.31 27.00 -0.95
CA ASP A 249 13.17 26.53 -0.15
C ASP A 249 11.96 27.47 -0.15
N SER A 250 12.17 28.76 -0.41
CA SER A 250 11.12 29.78 -0.53
C SER A 250 10.57 29.92 -1.95
N GLY A 251 11.09 29.16 -2.92
CA GLY A 251 10.70 29.19 -4.32
C GLY A 251 11.37 30.29 -5.15
N ASN A 252 12.38 30.98 -4.62
CA ASN A 252 13.09 32.04 -5.33
C ASN A 252 14.12 31.44 -6.30
N GLY A 253 14.14 31.96 -7.54
CA GLY A 253 15.14 31.61 -8.56
C GLY A 253 16.55 32.15 -8.26
N ASN A 254 17.55 31.68 -9.01
CA ASN A 254 18.96 31.99 -8.75
C ASN A 254 19.43 33.35 -9.32
N ASN A 255 20.28 34.05 -8.55
CA ASN A 255 21.10 35.26 -8.81
C ASN A 255 20.47 36.68 -9.04
N ASN A 256 20.71 37.56 -8.04
CA ASN A 256 21.18 38.96 -8.12
C ASN A 256 20.47 40.02 -9.01
N GLY A 257 19.15 39.97 -9.15
CA GLY A 257 18.38 41.13 -9.62
C GLY A 257 17.03 40.73 -10.21
N ASN A 258 15.96 41.00 -9.46
CA ASN A 258 14.56 40.67 -9.74
C ASN A 258 14.15 39.18 -9.66
N GLY A 259 14.16 38.64 -8.44
CA GLY A 259 12.94 38.25 -7.72
C GLY A 259 11.91 37.32 -8.37
N LYS A 260 12.25 36.53 -9.41
CA LYS A 260 11.32 35.55 -9.97
C LYS A 260 11.14 34.40 -8.99
N LYS A 261 9.88 34.12 -8.65
CA LYS A 261 9.50 33.13 -7.64
C LYS A 261 8.40 32.21 -8.18
N ILE A 262 8.50 30.93 -7.84
CA ILE A 262 7.43 29.95 -8.03
C ILE A 262 6.55 29.89 -6.77
N GLU A 263 5.31 29.44 -6.93
CA GLU A 263 4.43 29.15 -5.79
C GLU A 263 4.51 27.65 -5.47
N TRP A 264 4.98 27.28 -4.28
CA TRP A 264 4.93 25.88 -3.86
C TRP A 264 3.50 25.41 -3.71
N TYR A 265 3.22 24.22 -4.24
CA TYR A 265 1.95 23.54 -4.06
C TYR A 265 1.74 23.18 -2.59
N LYS A 266 0.53 23.43 -2.09
CA LYS A 266 0.12 23.16 -0.71
C LYS A 266 -1.00 22.12 -0.72
N ASN A 267 -0.85 21.07 0.07
CA ASN A 267 -1.94 20.13 0.30
C ASN A 267 -2.68 20.49 1.60
N SER A 268 -3.82 19.85 1.86
CA SER A 268 -4.68 20.14 3.02
C SER A 268 -4.04 19.91 4.40
N HIS A 269 -2.85 19.32 4.46
CA HIS A 269 -2.20 18.90 5.71
C HIS A 269 -0.84 19.56 5.96
N ASN A 270 -0.16 20.06 4.92
CA ASN A 270 1.19 20.62 5.00
C ASN A 270 1.28 21.97 4.28
N ALA A 271 2.05 22.89 4.87
CA ALA A 271 2.32 24.21 4.30
C ALA A 271 3.03 24.15 2.93
N ASN A 272 3.82 23.10 2.69
CA ASN A 272 4.42 22.74 1.40
C ASN A 272 4.25 21.22 1.19
N PHE A 273 3.79 20.81 0.01
CA PHE A 273 3.76 19.39 -0.36
C PHE A 273 5.19 18.88 -0.59
N GLU A 274 5.61 17.90 0.20
CA GLU A 274 6.90 17.22 0.05
C GLU A 274 6.69 15.72 0.07
N THR A 275 7.40 15.01 -0.82
CA THR A 275 7.29 13.56 -0.91
C THR A 275 8.56 12.90 -1.47
N ASP A 276 8.53 11.58 -1.59
CA ASP A 276 9.58 10.72 -2.14
C ASP A 276 9.39 10.45 -3.65
N GLY A 277 10.35 9.72 -4.23
CA GLY A 277 10.33 9.41 -5.66
C GLY A 277 9.16 8.51 -6.08
N GLN A 278 8.67 7.65 -5.19
CA GLN A 278 7.58 6.74 -5.50
C GLN A 278 6.25 7.50 -5.63
N GLU A 279 5.95 8.39 -4.68
CA GLU A 279 4.71 9.15 -4.71
C GLU A 279 4.75 10.28 -5.76
N ILE A 280 5.87 10.97 -5.95
CA ILE A 280 5.92 12.08 -6.92
C ILE A 280 5.68 11.63 -8.36
N MET A 281 6.05 10.39 -8.68
CA MET A 281 5.93 9.83 -10.02
C MET A 281 4.50 9.76 -10.54
N GLN A 282 3.52 9.56 -9.65
CA GLN A 282 2.10 9.56 -10.04
C GLN A 282 1.64 10.94 -10.53
N TYR A 283 2.34 12.01 -10.11
CA TYR A 283 2.08 13.37 -10.57
C TYR A 283 2.89 13.68 -11.82
N ARG A 284 4.19 13.32 -11.84
CA ARG A 284 5.07 13.53 -13.00
C ARG A 284 4.52 12.85 -14.26
N PHE A 285 4.07 11.60 -14.14
CA PHE A 285 3.58 10.78 -15.25
C PHE A 285 2.08 10.52 -15.13
N MET A 286 1.30 11.50 -14.67
CA MET A 286 -0.12 11.32 -14.33
C MET A 286 -0.96 10.79 -15.50
N TYR A 287 -0.71 11.26 -16.72
CA TYR A 287 -1.43 10.78 -17.90
C TYR A 287 -1.20 9.28 -18.12
N HIS A 288 0.06 8.85 -18.12
CA HIS A 288 0.43 7.44 -18.27
C HIS A 288 -0.07 6.60 -17.09
N PHE A 289 0.06 7.10 -15.87
CA PHE A 289 -0.45 6.47 -14.65
C PHE A 289 -1.95 6.17 -14.76
N LYS A 290 -2.76 7.16 -15.14
CA LYS A 290 -4.22 7.00 -15.23
C LYS A 290 -4.64 6.16 -16.44
N THR A 291 -4.12 6.44 -17.62
CA THR A 291 -4.64 5.89 -18.88
C THR A 291 -3.99 4.57 -19.31
N LYS A 292 -2.74 4.31 -18.91
CA LYS A 292 -2.00 3.10 -19.33
C LYS A 292 -1.82 2.08 -18.22
N ILE A 293 -1.80 2.53 -16.96
CA ILE A 293 -1.59 1.67 -15.79
C ILE A 293 -2.92 1.42 -15.08
N GLU A 294 -3.49 2.43 -14.44
CA GLU A 294 -4.71 2.31 -13.61
C GLU A 294 -5.90 1.77 -14.40
N ALA A 295 -6.12 2.27 -15.63
CA ALA A 295 -7.20 1.81 -16.50
C ALA A 295 -7.13 0.32 -16.90
N LYS A 296 -5.99 -0.35 -16.69
CA LYS A 296 -5.81 -1.78 -16.95
C LYS A 296 -5.93 -2.64 -15.70
N LEU A 297 -6.18 -2.04 -14.53
CA LEU A 297 -6.23 -2.74 -13.24
C LEU A 297 -7.66 -2.98 -12.75
N PHE A 298 -8.69 -2.66 -13.53
CA PHE A 298 -10.08 -2.85 -13.08
C PHE A 298 -10.50 -4.32 -12.94
N ASP A 299 -9.99 -5.21 -13.80
CA ASP A 299 -10.15 -6.67 -13.61
C ASP A 299 -9.44 -7.15 -12.33
N ASP A 300 -8.21 -6.66 -12.10
CA ASP A 300 -7.45 -6.95 -10.87
C ASP A 300 -8.19 -6.42 -9.63
N LEU A 301 -8.81 -5.24 -9.72
CA LEU A 301 -9.61 -4.63 -8.66
C LEU A 301 -10.86 -5.48 -8.32
N LEU A 302 -11.53 -6.04 -9.33
CA LEU A 302 -12.68 -6.92 -9.12
C LEU A 302 -12.29 -8.19 -8.36
N GLY A 303 -11.22 -8.86 -8.83
CA GLY A 303 -10.71 -10.05 -8.17
C GLY A 303 -10.20 -9.75 -6.75
N HIS A 304 -9.57 -8.59 -6.57
CA HIS A 304 -9.16 -8.12 -5.25
C HIS A 304 -10.36 -7.87 -4.32
N ALA A 305 -11.43 -7.20 -4.79
CA ALA A 305 -12.62 -6.96 -3.98
C ALA A 305 -13.31 -8.27 -3.55
N TYR A 306 -13.25 -9.30 -4.40
CA TYR A 306 -13.69 -10.64 -4.06
C TYR A 306 -12.83 -11.27 -2.96
N VAL A 307 -11.49 -11.25 -3.12
CA VAL A 307 -10.55 -11.80 -2.12
C VAL A 307 -10.67 -11.10 -0.77
N ASP A 308 -10.66 -9.76 -0.75
CA ASP A 308 -10.79 -8.93 0.46
C ASP A 308 -12.10 -9.24 1.22
N SER A 309 -13.20 -9.41 0.48
CA SER A 309 -14.50 -9.73 1.09
C SER A 309 -14.58 -11.10 1.76
N ASN A 310 -13.65 -11.99 1.42
CA ASN A 310 -13.54 -13.33 1.97
C ASN A 310 -12.33 -13.49 2.91
N LEU A 311 -11.56 -12.43 3.15
CA LEU A 311 -10.32 -12.48 3.94
C LEU A 311 -10.59 -12.67 5.44
N PHE A 312 -11.69 -12.12 5.94
CA PHE A 312 -11.97 -12.06 7.37
C PHE A 312 -13.22 -12.87 7.74
N THR A 313 -13.17 -13.60 8.85
CA THR A 313 -14.34 -14.23 9.45
C THR A 313 -14.59 -13.71 10.85
N GLU A 314 -15.85 -13.64 11.22
CA GLU A 314 -16.30 -13.31 12.55
C GLU A 314 -16.38 -14.58 13.41
N LYS A 315 -15.89 -14.48 14.64
CA LYS A 315 -16.07 -15.50 15.68
C LYS A 315 -16.62 -14.86 16.94
N HIS A 316 -17.35 -15.66 17.72
CA HIS A 316 -17.71 -15.26 19.07
C HIS A 316 -16.44 -15.10 19.92
N ASP A 317 -16.44 -14.07 20.75
CA ASP A 317 -15.35 -13.78 21.64
C ASP A 317 -15.86 -13.19 22.93
N SER A 318 -15.73 -13.92 24.04
CA SER A 318 -16.14 -13.41 25.34
C SER A 318 -15.22 -12.31 25.86
N SER A 319 -14.09 -12.00 25.19
CA SER A 319 -13.16 -10.95 25.61
C SER A 319 -13.36 -9.56 24.99
N SER A 320 -14.45 -9.34 24.26
CA SER A 320 -14.79 -8.01 23.72
C SER A 320 -16.21 -7.59 24.07
N ALA A 321 -16.46 -6.28 24.11
CA ALA A 321 -17.76 -5.70 24.42
C ALA A 321 -18.82 -6.06 23.37
N SER A 322 -18.42 -6.24 22.11
CA SER A 322 -19.30 -6.76 21.05
C SER A 322 -19.52 -8.27 21.16
N SER A 323 -18.78 -8.95 22.02
CA SER A 323 -18.73 -10.42 22.13
C SER A 323 -18.27 -11.10 20.84
N LYS A 324 -17.46 -10.39 20.03
CA LYS A 324 -16.99 -10.80 18.71
C LYS A 324 -15.51 -10.47 18.52
N LYS A 325 -14.83 -11.27 17.70
CA LYS A 325 -13.48 -10.99 17.18
C LYS A 325 -13.39 -11.33 15.70
N ILE A 326 -12.41 -10.72 15.02
CA ILE A 326 -12.06 -11.09 13.65
C ILE A 326 -10.83 -11.98 13.65
N ILE A 327 -10.92 -13.00 12.81
CA ILE A 327 -9.82 -13.88 12.48
C ILE A 327 -9.61 -13.84 10.96
N LEU A 328 -8.38 -14.11 10.52
CA LEU A 328 -8.16 -14.43 9.11
C LEU A 328 -8.93 -15.70 8.75
N ASN A 329 -9.53 -15.68 7.57
CA ASN A 329 -10.24 -16.82 7.02
C ASN A 329 -9.24 -17.85 6.50
N ASN A 330 -8.99 -18.90 7.27
CA ASN A 330 -8.04 -19.95 6.90
C ASN A 330 -8.42 -20.74 5.64
N VAL A 331 -9.68 -20.66 5.18
CA VAL A 331 -10.11 -21.22 3.89
C VAL A 331 -10.02 -20.23 2.73
N SER A 332 -9.62 -18.98 2.99
CA SER A 332 -9.39 -18.00 1.93
C SER A 332 -8.22 -18.45 1.06
N LYS A 333 -8.42 -18.35 -0.26
CA LYS A 333 -7.40 -18.68 -1.26
C LYS A 333 -6.11 -17.87 -1.05
N LEU A 334 -6.24 -16.61 -0.60
CA LEU A 334 -5.10 -15.77 -0.23
C LEU A 334 -4.18 -16.44 0.79
N ILE A 335 -4.76 -17.00 1.86
CA ILE A 335 -3.97 -17.63 2.93
C ILE A 335 -3.19 -18.82 2.39
N SER A 336 -3.85 -19.71 1.65
CA SER A 336 -3.19 -20.89 1.06
C SER A 336 -2.17 -20.55 -0.02
N ASP A 337 -2.37 -19.47 -0.77
CA ASP A 337 -1.44 -19.04 -1.81
C ASP A 337 -0.18 -18.41 -1.22
N ILE A 338 -0.27 -17.76 -0.05
CA ILE A 338 0.88 -17.13 0.62
C ILE A 338 1.59 -18.10 1.57
N GLN A 339 0.86 -18.94 2.31
CA GLN A 339 1.45 -19.81 3.34
C GLN A 339 0.78 -21.18 3.47
N SER A 340 1.61 -22.18 3.78
CA SER A 340 1.20 -23.53 4.16
C SER A 340 1.31 -23.72 5.68
N ASN A 341 0.50 -24.61 6.27
CA ASN A 341 0.45 -24.89 7.71
C ASN A 341 0.24 -23.66 8.59
N TYR A 342 -0.55 -22.70 8.10
CA TYR A 342 -0.76 -21.39 8.71
C TYR A 342 -1.21 -21.43 10.19
N SER A 343 -1.97 -22.45 10.59
CA SER A 343 -2.43 -22.61 11.98
C SER A 343 -1.33 -23.01 12.98
N GLN A 344 -0.18 -23.48 12.48
CA GLN A 344 0.98 -23.97 13.24
C GLN A 344 2.17 -23.03 13.06
N VAL A 345 2.35 -22.09 14.00
CA VAL A 345 3.34 -21.02 13.92
C VAL A 345 4.79 -21.52 13.74
N ASP A 346 5.11 -22.67 14.31
CA ASP A 346 6.42 -23.33 14.25
C ASP A 346 6.66 -24.07 12.92
N ARG A 347 5.60 -24.51 12.25
CA ARG A 347 5.64 -25.32 11.02
C ARG A 347 5.19 -24.58 9.77
N THR A 348 4.80 -23.33 9.91
CA THR A 348 4.38 -22.50 8.79
C THR A 348 5.52 -22.32 7.78
N VAL A 349 5.16 -22.41 6.50
CA VAL A 349 6.07 -22.27 5.35
C VAL A 349 5.50 -21.21 4.43
N SER A 350 6.36 -20.32 3.97
CA SER A 350 5.98 -19.31 2.99
C SER A 350 6.02 -19.91 1.57
N ASN A 351 4.95 -19.70 0.82
CA ASN A 351 4.81 -20.11 -0.57
C ASN A 351 5.22 -18.98 -1.54
N ILE A 352 5.34 -17.74 -1.05
CA ILE A 352 5.66 -16.54 -1.85
C ILE A 352 6.88 -15.83 -1.27
N LYS A 353 7.79 -15.40 -2.13
CA LYS A 353 9.04 -14.72 -1.76
C LYS A 353 9.22 -13.45 -2.58
N MET A 354 9.78 -12.42 -1.98
CA MET A 354 10.37 -11.30 -2.72
C MET A 354 11.84 -11.60 -3.00
N VAL A 355 12.29 -11.29 -4.22
CA VAL A 355 13.66 -11.59 -4.67
C VAL A 355 14.31 -10.35 -5.23
N TRP A 356 15.57 -10.11 -4.86
CA TRP A 356 16.42 -9.08 -5.47
C TRP A 356 17.77 -9.66 -5.89
N ALA A 357 18.34 -9.13 -6.96
CA ALA A 357 19.70 -9.38 -7.39
C ALA A 357 20.57 -8.15 -7.07
N PHE A 358 21.65 -8.37 -6.33
CA PHE A 358 22.73 -7.41 -6.20
C PHE A 358 23.85 -7.82 -7.15
N SER A 359 23.92 -7.16 -8.30
CA SER A 359 24.95 -7.40 -9.32
C SER A 359 26.14 -6.46 -9.10
N PHE A 360 27.36 -6.99 -9.15
CA PHE A 360 28.58 -6.20 -9.02
C PHE A 360 29.78 -6.92 -9.64
N ASP A 361 30.85 -6.16 -9.93
CA ASP A 361 32.10 -6.69 -10.49
C ASP A 361 32.67 -7.84 -9.65
N LYS A 362 32.98 -8.97 -10.29
CA LYS A 362 33.60 -10.16 -9.68
C LYS A 362 34.88 -9.85 -8.87
N GLN A 363 35.61 -8.78 -9.20
CA GLN A 363 36.80 -8.37 -8.44
C GLN A 363 36.47 -7.87 -7.03
N LYS A 364 35.23 -7.42 -6.77
CA LYS A 364 34.80 -6.89 -5.46
C LYS A 364 34.22 -7.96 -4.52
N ILE A 365 34.24 -9.24 -4.90
CA ILE A 365 33.70 -10.36 -4.09
C ILE A 365 34.25 -10.36 -2.66
N SER A 366 35.57 -10.20 -2.49
CA SER A 366 36.19 -10.20 -1.16
C SER A 366 35.68 -9.04 -0.29
N GLU A 367 35.46 -7.87 -0.88
CA GLU A 367 34.95 -6.70 -0.18
C GLU A 367 33.50 -6.92 0.25
N VAL A 368 32.63 -7.39 -0.64
CA VAL A 368 31.23 -7.69 -0.32
C VAL A 368 31.11 -8.78 0.76
N ASN A 369 31.87 -9.87 0.63
CA ASN A 369 31.90 -10.95 1.62
C ASN A 369 32.30 -10.46 3.01
N SER A 370 33.27 -9.55 3.10
CA SER A 370 33.67 -8.94 4.38
C SER A 370 32.52 -8.18 5.03
N GLN A 371 31.66 -7.52 4.24
CA GLN A 371 30.52 -6.75 4.75
C GLN A 371 29.39 -7.65 5.23
N ILE A 372 29.15 -8.78 4.57
CA ILE A 372 28.00 -9.65 4.87
C ILE A 372 28.30 -10.77 5.87
N SER A 373 29.55 -11.17 6.06
CA SER A 373 29.96 -12.32 6.89
C SER A 373 29.41 -12.32 8.32
N GLN A 374 29.29 -11.14 8.95
CA GLN A 374 28.73 -11.00 10.30
C GLN A 374 27.19 -10.99 10.35
N TYR A 375 26.53 -10.95 9.20
CA TYR A 375 25.07 -10.92 9.05
C TYR A 375 24.52 -12.21 8.49
N VAL A 376 25.32 -13.05 7.86
CA VAL A 376 24.85 -14.21 7.09
C VAL A 376 25.55 -15.48 7.59
N ARG A 377 24.78 -16.54 7.83
CA ARG A 377 25.30 -17.88 8.15
C ARG A 377 25.86 -18.53 6.89
N SER A 378 26.58 -19.64 7.05
CA SER A 378 27.16 -20.40 5.92
C SER A 378 26.11 -20.91 4.93
N ASP A 379 24.86 -21.10 5.34
CA ASP A 379 23.73 -21.51 4.49
C ASP A 379 23.05 -20.34 3.76
N GLY A 380 23.58 -19.12 3.89
CA GLY A 380 23.01 -17.91 3.32
C GLY A 380 21.92 -17.27 4.18
N SER A 381 21.51 -17.86 5.29
CA SER A 381 20.46 -17.29 6.13
C SER A 381 20.93 -16.10 6.96
N LEU A 382 20.03 -15.14 7.18
CA LEU A 382 20.33 -13.98 8.00
C LEU A 382 20.47 -14.38 9.49
N ILE A 383 21.57 -13.95 10.12
CA ILE A 383 21.81 -14.08 11.55
C ILE A 383 20.93 -13.05 12.26
N ASN A 384 19.78 -13.48 12.75
CA ASN A 384 18.81 -12.61 13.44
C ASN A 384 18.83 -12.79 14.97
N LYS A 385 20.01 -12.84 15.60
CA LYS A 385 20.18 -13.20 17.03
C LYS A 385 19.35 -12.35 18.01
N ASP A 386 19.08 -11.09 17.66
CA ASP A 386 18.31 -10.16 18.49
C ASP A 386 17.09 -9.57 17.78
N ASN A 387 16.64 -10.14 16.65
CA ASN A 387 15.54 -9.56 15.90
C ASN A 387 15.79 -8.10 15.49
N LYS A 388 16.98 -7.80 14.96
CA LYS A 388 17.42 -6.42 14.62
C LYS A 388 18.12 -6.29 13.27
N LYS A 389 18.43 -7.40 12.61
CA LYS A 389 19.12 -7.40 11.33
C LYS A 389 18.07 -7.63 10.23
N THR A 390 18.06 -6.76 9.23
CA THR A 390 17.14 -6.77 8.08
C THR A 390 17.94 -6.91 6.79
N LEU A 391 17.32 -7.44 5.73
CA LEU A 391 17.94 -7.50 4.41
C LEU A 391 18.26 -6.11 3.89
N LYS A 392 17.36 -5.13 4.09
CA LYS A 392 17.61 -3.73 3.75
C LYS A 392 18.87 -3.19 4.41
N ASN A 393 19.08 -3.47 5.70
CA ASN A 393 20.26 -3.00 6.43
C ASN A 393 21.56 -3.60 5.87
N VAL A 394 21.53 -4.87 5.44
CA VAL A 394 22.71 -5.50 4.81
C VAL A 394 22.96 -4.88 3.44
N PHE A 395 21.91 -4.73 2.63
CA PHE A 395 21.97 -4.09 1.31
C PHE A 395 22.60 -2.69 1.38
N ASP A 396 22.13 -1.85 2.32
CA ASP A 396 22.66 -0.49 2.51
C ASP A 396 24.12 -0.46 2.96
N LYS A 397 24.56 -1.45 3.73
CA LYS A 397 25.96 -1.56 4.15
C LYS A 397 26.89 -1.87 2.99
N ILE A 398 26.46 -2.71 2.05
CA ILE A 398 27.20 -2.97 0.82
C ILE A 398 27.31 -1.68 0.00
N LYS A 399 26.19 -0.95 -0.18
CA LYS A 399 26.18 0.33 -0.93
C LYS A 399 27.09 1.41 -0.34
N LYS A 400 27.21 1.51 1.00
CA LYS A 400 28.04 2.52 1.68
C LYS A 400 29.54 2.43 1.36
N LYS A 401 30.01 1.32 0.79
CA LYS A 401 31.40 1.14 0.33
C LYS A 401 31.62 1.53 -1.13
N SER A 402 30.73 2.35 -1.70
CA SER A 402 30.77 2.74 -3.12
C SER A 402 30.67 1.53 -4.07
N ILE A 403 30.06 0.44 -3.59
CA ILE A 403 29.68 -0.70 -4.42
C ILE A 403 28.24 -0.46 -4.88
N THR A 404 28.09 -0.07 -6.13
CA THR A 404 26.79 0.13 -6.75
C THR A 404 26.19 -1.22 -7.12
N ASN A 405 24.88 -1.38 -6.92
CA ASN A 405 24.16 -2.51 -7.50
C ASN A 405 23.94 -2.22 -9.00
N GLU A 406 24.59 -2.98 -9.86
CA GLU A 406 24.53 -2.87 -11.33
C GLU A 406 23.41 -3.72 -11.96
N SER A 407 22.54 -4.29 -11.14
CA SER A 407 21.35 -4.99 -11.62
C SER A 407 20.45 -4.01 -12.41
N LYS A 408 19.95 -4.48 -13.55
CA LYS A 408 19.01 -3.75 -14.41
C LYS A 408 17.55 -3.90 -13.97
N GLN A 409 17.28 -4.73 -12.96
CA GLN A 409 15.94 -4.88 -12.43
C GLN A 409 15.57 -3.65 -11.56
N GLY A 410 14.28 -3.35 -11.51
CA GLY A 410 13.75 -2.15 -10.87
C GLY A 410 13.94 -2.12 -9.35
N THR A 411 13.33 -1.13 -8.71
CA THR A 411 13.33 -1.00 -7.24
C THR A 411 11.97 -1.38 -6.68
N ASP A 412 11.95 -2.11 -5.57
CA ASP A 412 10.69 -2.43 -4.89
C ASP A 412 10.13 -1.21 -4.14
N SER A 413 8.81 -1.10 -4.11
CA SER A 413 8.10 0.03 -3.48
C SER A 413 7.94 -0.09 -1.95
N LEU A 414 8.38 -1.18 -1.34
CA LEU A 414 8.16 -1.46 0.08
C LEU A 414 9.39 -1.09 0.91
N LEU A 415 10.52 -1.69 0.55
CA LEU A 415 11.83 -1.56 1.19
C LEU A 415 12.76 -0.61 0.43
N SER A 416 12.44 -0.26 -0.82
CA SER A 416 13.29 0.55 -1.69
C SER A 416 14.67 -0.06 -1.90
N ILE A 417 14.70 -1.37 -2.18
CA ILE A 417 15.88 -2.13 -2.58
C ILE A 417 15.87 -2.26 -4.10
N SER A 418 16.97 -1.89 -4.76
CA SER A 418 17.13 -2.02 -6.20
C SER A 418 17.50 -3.45 -6.61
N GLY A 419 17.30 -3.78 -7.88
CA GLY A 419 17.50 -5.13 -8.40
C GLY A 419 16.33 -6.07 -8.11
N PHE A 420 15.14 -5.53 -7.87
CA PHE A 420 13.93 -6.27 -7.54
C PHE A 420 13.44 -7.12 -8.72
N ASN A 421 13.58 -8.44 -8.57
CA ASN A 421 13.12 -9.44 -9.52
C ASN A 421 11.64 -9.79 -9.34
N GLY A 422 10.99 -9.24 -8.31
CA GLY A 422 9.56 -9.39 -8.08
C GLY A 422 9.19 -10.40 -6.99
N PHE A 423 7.87 -10.61 -6.87
CA PHE A 423 7.29 -11.73 -6.13
C PHE A 423 7.41 -13.02 -6.94
N VAL A 424 7.81 -14.10 -6.28
CA VAL A 424 7.97 -15.43 -6.88
C VAL A 424 7.28 -16.45 -6.00
N LYS A 425 6.86 -17.57 -6.59
CA LYS A 425 6.44 -18.76 -5.84
C LYS A 425 7.27 -19.97 -6.23
N ASN A 426 7.32 -20.94 -5.33
CA ASN A 426 7.94 -22.23 -5.62
C ASN A 426 7.12 -22.97 -6.70
N LYS A 427 7.82 -23.59 -7.65
CA LYS A 427 7.29 -24.51 -8.64
C LYS A 427 8.27 -25.66 -8.76
N ASP A 428 7.88 -26.83 -8.27
CA ASP A 428 8.74 -28.00 -8.17
C ASP A 428 10.05 -27.67 -7.42
N ALA A 429 11.21 -27.91 -8.05
CA ALA A 429 12.54 -27.60 -7.51
C ALA A 429 13.05 -26.20 -7.89
N THR A 430 12.21 -25.34 -8.48
CA THR A 430 12.56 -23.99 -8.94
C THR A 430 11.51 -22.97 -8.46
N ILE A 431 11.58 -21.75 -8.99
CA ILE A 431 10.61 -20.69 -8.76
C ILE A 431 10.06 -20.15 -10.07
N GLU A 432 8.84 -19.61 -10.03
CA GLU A 432 8.27 -18.84 -11.13
C GLU A 432 7.83 -17.44 -10.67
N SER A 433 7.89 -16.48 -11.59
CA SER A 433 7.50 -15.10 -11.34
C SER A 433 5.97 -14.96 -11.18
N LEU A 434 5.55 -14.25 -10.14
CA LEU A 434 4.18 -13.77 -9.94
C LEU A 434 4.04 -12.29 -10.33
N SER A 435 5.14 -11.56 -10.35
CA SER A 435 5.25 -10.16 -10.74
C SER A 435 6.69 -9.84 -11.08
N GLY A 436 6.94 -8.80 -11.86
CA GLY A 436 8.32 -8.38 -12.16
C GLY A 436 9.04 -9.35 -13.09
N ASP A 437 10.28 -8.98 -13.41
CA ASP A 437 11.09 -9.67 -14.41
C ASP A 437 12.15 -10.53 -13.71
N LEU A 438 11.93 -11.84 -13.65
CA LEU A 438 12.78 -12.80 -12.95
C LEU A 438 14.02 -13.14 -13.78
N LYS A 439 15.03 -12.30 -13.69
CA LYS A 439 16.29 -12.36 -14.44
C LYS A 439 17.48 -12.81 -13.58
N ILE A 440 17.30 -13.90 -12.84
CA ILE A 440 18.39 -14.61 -12.19
C ILE A 440 18.62 -15.96 -12.87
N THR A 441 19.82 -16.52 -12.72
CA THR A 441 20.20 -17.82 -13.28
C THR A 441 19.37 -18.97 -12.72
N ASP A 442 19.32 -20.09 -13.45
CA ASP A 442 18.55 -21.26 -13.01
C ASP A 442 19.14 -21.91 -11.74
N GLU A 443 20.46 -21.82 -11.56
CA GLU A 443 21.13 -22.20 -10.30
C GLU A 443 20.63 -21.35 -9.13
N ALA A 444 20.53 -20.03 -9.34
CA ALA A 444 19.99 -19.12 -8.34
C ALA A 444 18.51 -19.41 -8.06
N LYS A 445 17.68 -19.64 -9.09
CA LYS A 445 16.25 -20.00 -8.91
C LYS A 445 16.08 -21.26 -8.05
N LYS A 446 16.88 -22.30 -8.30
CA LYS A 446 16.88 -23.55 -7.49
C LYS A 446 17.30 -23.28 -6.04
N ALA A 447 18.26 -22.39 -5.82
CA ALA A 447 18.67 -22.00 -4.47
C ALA A 447 17.55 -21.22 -3.75
N VAL A 448 16.91 -20.26 -4.43
CA VAL A 448 15.77 -19.48 -3.89
C VAL A 448 14.61 -20.40 -3.50
N ALA A 449 14.30 -21.43 -4.29
CA ALA A 449 13.21 -22.37 -4.02
C ALA A 449 13.32 -23.05 -2.63
N ARG A 450 14.54 -23.29 -2.15
CA ARG A 450 14.82 -24.01 -0.90
C ARG A 450 14.78 -23.13 0.36
N VAL A 451 14.73 -21.81 0.20
CA VAL A 451 14.79 -20.85 1.31
C VAL A 451 13.41 -20.63 1.93
N ASN A 452 13.35 -20.66 3.27
CA ASN A 452 12.15 -20.32 4.05
C ASN A 452 12.41 -19.25 5.14
N GLN A 453 13.59 -18.64 5.16
CA GLN A 453 13.92 -17.54 6.07
C GLN A 453 14.65 -16.43 5.32
N PRO A 454 14.65 -15.17 5.80
CA PRO A 454 15.37 -14.08 5.15
C PRO A 454 16.83 -14.47 4.90
N SER A 455 17.28 -14.38 3.65
CA SER A 455 18.57 -14.95 3.22
C SER A 455 19.26 -14.10 2.16
N ILE A 456 20.58 -14.20 2.11
CA ILE A 456 21.46 -13.70 1.05
C ILE A 456 22.19 -14.92 0.51
N LEU A 457 21.79 -15.34 -0.69
CA LEU A 457 22.31 -16.53 -1.33
C LEU A 457 23.54 -16.19 -2.14
N THR A 458 24.58 -17.00 -1.96
CA THR A 458 25.83 -16.93 -2.71
C THR A 458 26.17 -18.34 -3.19
N ASN A 459 26.77 -18.46 -4.38
CA ASN A 459 27.31 -19.74 -4.86
C ASN A 459 28.65 -20.02 -4.14
N ASN A 460 28.58 -20.47 -2.88
CA ASN A 460 29.77 -20.69 -2.03
C ASN A 460 30.67 -19.44 -1.91
N ASN A 461 30.06 -18.28 -1.66
CA ASN A 461 30.73 -16.97 -1.59
C ASN A 461 31.37 -16.48 -2.91
N ALA A 462 31.24 -17.22 -4.02
CA ALA A 462 31.68 -16.78 -5.35
C ALA A 462 30.65 -15.93 -6.10
N GLY A 463 29.39 -15.93 -5.64
CA GLY A 463 28.28 -15.28 -6.34
C GLY A 463 27.75 -16.12 -7.52
N PHE A 464 26.49 -15.89 -7.89
CA PHE A 464 25.91 -16.51 -9.08
C PHE A 464 26.35 -15.76 -10.33
N SER A 465 26.32 -16.42 -11.49
CA SER A 465 26.53 -15.71 -12.75
C SER A 465 25.44 -14.66 -12.96
N SER A 466 25.82 -13.52 -13.53
CA SER A 466 24.94 -12.39 -13.84
C SER A 466 24.65 -12.29 -15.35
N GLU A 467 23.65 -11.50 -15.74
CA GLU A 467 23.45 -11.12 -17.15
C GLU A 467 24.67 -10.38 -17.73
N ASN A 468 25.41 -9.64 -16.89
CA ASN A 468 26.69 -9.06 -17.26
C ASN A 468 27.82 -10.08 -16.95
N SER A 469 28.50 -10.55 -18.00
CA SER A 469 29.57 -11.57 -17.89
C SER A 469 30.77 -11.19 -16.99
N ASN A 470 30.95 -9.90 -16.69
CA ASN A 470 31.99 -9.44 -15.76
C ASN A 470 31.51 -9.34 -14.30
N ASN A 471 30.21 -9.48 -14.07
CA ASN A 471 29.60 -9.35 -12.76
C ASN A 471 29.19 -10.71 -12.19
N VAL A 472 28.96 -10.70 -10.88
CA VAL A 472 28.29 -11.77 -10.15
C VAL A 472 27.07 -11.22 -9.42
N ASP A 473 26.08 -12.08 -9.23
CA ASP A 473 24.84 -11.75 -8.53
C ASP A 473 24.82 -12.38 -7.14
N TYR A 474 24.54 -11.55 -6.14
CA TYR A 474 24.16 -12.00 -4.79
C TYR A 474 22.65 -11.85 -4.68
N VAL A 475 21.97 -12.93 -4.32
CA VAL A 475 20.49 -12.97 -4.38
C VAL A 475 19.90 -12.81 -3.00
N PHE A 476 19.20 -11.71 -2.78
CA PHE A 476 18.46 -11.43 -1.54
C PHE A 476 17.07 -12.06 -1.65
N VAL A 477 16.68 -12.82 -0.64
CA VAL A 477 15.41 -13.55 -0.62
C VAL A 477 14.68 -13.23 0.68
N LEU A 478 13.47 -12.69 0.55
CA LEU A 478 12.57 -12.42 1.66
C LEU A 478 11.28 -13.24 1.52
N PRO A 479 11.17 -14.38 2.20
CA PRO A 479 9.91 -15.12 2.28
C PRO A 479 8.85 -14.30 3.02
N ILE A 480 7.61 -14.35 2.53
CA ILE A 480 6.49 -13.56 3.05
C ILE A 480 5.62 -14.40 3.98
N TYR A 481 5.49 -13.95 5.23
CA TYR A 481 4.67 -14.58 6.25
C TYR A 481 3.56 -13.63 6.69
N LEU A 482 2.31 -14.09 6.73
CA LEU A 482 1.17 -13.32 7.24
C LEU A 482 1.32 -13.03 8.74
N ASN A 483 2.06 -13.88 9.46
CA ASN A 483 2.46 -13.63 10.84
C ASN A 483 3.24 -12.30 10.99
N ASP A 484 4.10 -11.96 10.03
CA ASP A 484 4.80 -10.66 10.01
C ASP A 484 3.89 -9.52 9.53
N LEU A 485 3.11 -9.78 8.48
CA LEU A 485 2.21 -8.80 7.88
C LEU A 485 1.15 -8.30 8.87
N PHE A 486 0.50 -9.22 9.58
CA PHE A 486 -0.55 -8.94 10.55
C PHE A 486 -0.04 -8.87 12.00
N SER A 487 1.28 -8.83 12.21
CA SER A 487 1.84 -8.58 13.54
C SER A 487 1.34 -7.25 14.10
N SER A 488 0.85 -7.29 15.34
CA SER A 488 0.37 -6.14 16.09
C SER A 488 1.29 -5.78 17.26
N ASN A 489 2.54 -6.22 17.23
CA ASN A 489 3.52 -6.08 18.30
C ASN A 489 3.68 -4.62 18.82
N ASP A 490 3.53 -3.62 17.94
CA ASP A 490 3.61 -2.20 18.28
C ASP A 490 2.44 -1.69 19.13
N MET A 491 1.35 -2.46 19.18
CA MET A 491 0.12 -2.18 19.93
C MET A 491 -0.11 -3.14 21.10
N GLN A 492 0.93 -3.88 21.53
CA GLN A 492 0.89 -4.77 22.70
C GLN A 492 1.66 -4.17 23.89
N PHE A 493 1.60 -4.82 25.06
CA PHE A 493 2.38 -4.37 26.20
C PHE A 493 3.87 -4.60 25.95
N GLN A 494 4.64 -3.52 25.97
CA GLN A 494 6.08 -3.54 25.81
C GLN A 494 6.76 -3.20 27.14
N LYS A 495 7.80 -3.94 27.50
CA LYS A 495 8.58 -3.63 28.69
C LYS A 495 9.34 -2.32 28.47
N GLN A 496 9.28 -1.40 29.43
CA GLN A 496 10.11 -0.20 29.37
C GLN A 496 11.57 -0.59 29.64
N ASN A 497 12.47 -0.28 28.72
CA ASN A 497 13.90 -0.43 28.97
C ASN A 497 14.37 0.70 29.90
N SER A 498 14.56 0.39 31.17
CA SER A 498 15.18 1.31 32.13
C SER A 498 16.69 1.37 31.86
N SER A 499 17.15 2.38 31.13
CA SER A 499 18.57 2.69 30.99
C SER A 499 19.10 3.18 32.33
N GLY A 500 19.74 2.31 33.10
CA GLY A 500 20.50 2.66 34.31
C GLY A 500 19.63 2.90 35.55
N GLY A 501 19.51 1.89 36.40
CA GLY A 501 18.92 2.02 37.73
C GLY A 501 18.76 0.65 38.37
N THR A 502 19.38 0.48 39.53
CA THR A 502 19.33 -0.70 40.38
C THR A 502 17.88 -1.13 40.64
N GLU A 503 17.64 -2.43 40.54
CA GLU A 503 16.35 -3.09 40.76
C GLU A 503 15.74 -2.68 42.10
N SER A 504 14.65 -1.90 42.06
CA SER A 504 13.72 -1.73 43.18
C SER A 504 12.39 -1.15 42.67
N ASN A 505 11.32 -1.94 42.82
CA ASN A 505 9.89 -1.63 42.64
C ASN A 505 9.31 -1.60 41.22
N GLY A 506 8.89 -2.80 40.76
CA GLY A 506 7.81 -3.01 39.79
C GLY A 506 8.21 -2.92 38.31
N GLU A 507 8.04 -4.01 37.57
CA GLU A 507 8.18 -3.99 36.10
C GLU A 507 7.20 -2.97 35.50
N LYS A 508 7.75 -1.91 34.87
CA LYS A 508 6.98 -0.90 34.14
C LYS A 508 6.80 -1.31 32.69
N TYR A 509 5.57 -1.19 32.21
CA TYR A 509 5.22 -1.50 30.82
C TYR A 509 4.62 -0.27 30.15
N GLU A 510 4.74 -0.21 28.84
CA GLU A 510 4.06 0.76 28.01
C GLU A 510 3.06 0.08 27.07
N LEU A 511 1.98 0.79 26.76
CA LEU A 511 1.04 0.45 25.72
C LEU A 511 0.83 1.68 24.84
N LYS A 512 1.08 1.53 23.55
CA LYS A 512 0.83 2.59 22.58
C LYS A 512 -0.64 2.55 22.16
N VAL A 513 -1.33 3.69 22.25
CA VAL A 513 -2.75 3.82 21.92
C VAL A 513 -2.99 5.08 21.12
N MET A 514 -4.00 5.07 20.24
CA MET A 514 -4.41 6.28 19.53
C MET A 514 -5.29 7.15 20.43
N GLN A 515 -5.14 8.48 20.33
CA GLN A 515 -6.05 9.42 20.99
C GLN A 515 -7.48 9.24 20.46
N ASN A 516 -8.45 9.51 21.33
CA ASN A 516 -9.87 9.38 21.05
C ASN A 516 -10.23 8.01 20.43
N THR A 517 -9.54 6.95 20.84
CA THR A 517 -9.77 5.58 20.35
C THR A 517 -9.84 4.60 21.52
N TRP A 518 -10.94 3.87 21.61
CA TRP A 518 -11.11 2.78 22.57
C TRP A 518 -10.24 1.59 22.21
N THR A 519 -9.35 1.22 23.13
CA THR A 519 -8.49 0.04 23.03
C THR A 519 -8.95 -1.02 24.04
N ASN A 520 -9.25 -2.22 23.55
CA ASN A 520 -9.58 -3.38 24.40
C ASN A 520 -8.32 -3.88 25.11
N LEU A 521 -8.25 -3.77 26.44
CA LEU A 521 -7.08 -4.23 27.21
C LEU A 521 -7.02 -5.75 27.35
N ASN A 522 -8.14 -6.44 27.17
CA ASN A 522 -8.22 -7.89 27.39
C ASN A 522 -7.61 -8.69 26.22
N ASP A 523 -7.49 -8.05 25.06
CA ASP A 523 -6.82 -8.61 23.88
C ASP A 523 -5.32 -8.30 23.88
N LYS A 524 -4.81 -7.54 24.87
CA LYS A 524 -3.42 -7.12 24.98
C LYS A 524 -2.60 -8.08 25.81
N TYR A 525 -1.39 -8.35 25.33
CA TYR A 525 -0.48 -9.33 25.93
C TYR A 525 0.95 -8.79 26.03
N PHE A 526 1.81 -9.50 26.77
CA PHE A 526 3.21 -9.13 26.97
C PHE A 526 4.11 -9.86 25.98
N LEU A 527 4.94 -9.15 25.23
CA LEU A 527 5.76 -9.76 24.16
C LEU A 527 7.02 -10.46 24.66
N ASP A 528 7.50 -10.11 25.85
CA ASP A 528 8.83 -10.49 26.35
C ASP A 528 8.85 -11.86 27.07
N LYS A 529 7.70 -12.50 27.26
CA LYS A 529 7.59 -13.75 28.03
C LYS A 529 6.61 -14.73 27.38
N GLN A 530 6.94 -16.02 27.41
CA GLN A 530 5.92 -17.07 27.26
C GLN A 530 4.98 -17.05 28.46
N TYR A 531 3.71 -17.30 28.23
CA TYR A 531 2.65 -17.15 29.22
C TYR A 531 2.26 -18.50 29.82
N PHE A 532 2.32 -18.61 31.14
CA PHE A 532 2.11 -19.87 31.86
C PHE A 532 0.76 -19.93 32.61
N SER A 533 0.05 -18.81 32.82
CA SER A 533 -1.16 -18.77 33.68
C SER A 533 -2.21 -17.75 33.22
N ASN A 534 -3.44 -18.19 32.96
CA ASN A 534 -4.56 -17.36 32.51
C ASN A 534 -4.98 -16.31 33.56
N PHE A 535 -4.56 -15.06 33.43
CA PHE A 535 -5.05 -13.97 34.29
C PHE A 535 -6.06 -13.09 33.55
N SER A 536 -7.29 -13.03 34.06
CA SER A 536 -8.26 -12.01 33.67
C SER A 536 -7.99 -10.67 34.38
N ILE A 537 -8.35 -9.56 33.73
CA ILE A 537 -8.29 -8.23 34.33
C ILE A 537 -9.45 -8.10 35.33
N LYS A 538 -9.10 -7.86 36.60
CA LYS A 538 -10.07 -7.63 37.69
C LYS A 538 -10.51 -6.17 37.75
N LYS A 539 -9.55 -5.24 37.60
CA LYS A 539 -9.80 -3.79 37.72
C LYS A 539 -8.80 -2.98 36.91
N VAL A 540 -9.25 -1.85 36.35
CA VAL A 540 -8.38 -0.82 35.76
C VAL A 540 -8.68 0.52 36.40
N ASP A 541 -7.66 1.16 36.94
CA ASP A 541 -7.74 2.49 37.56
C ASP A 541 -6.87 3.49 36.79
N SER A 542 -7.42 4.68 36.50
CA SER A 542 -6.62 5.79 35.96
C SER A 542 -5.79 6.41 37.08
N LYS A 543 -4.47 6.45 36.93
CA LYS A 543 -3.58 7.18 37.86
C LYS A 543 -3.43 8.66 37.49
N SER A 544 -3.75 9.01 36.26
CA SER A 544 -3.68 10.39 35.78
C SER A 544 -5.04 11.07 35.93
N ASN A 545 -5.11 12.17 36.68
CA ASN A 545 -6.32 12.94 37.02
C ASN A 545 -7.15 13.35 35.77
N GLY A 546 -8.00 12.43 35.29
CA GLY A 546 -8.94 12.68 34.19
C GLY A 546 -8.38 12.59 32.76
N ASN A 547 -7.11 12.24 32.55
CA ASN A 547 -6.49 12.17 31.21
C ASN A 547 -6.81 10.87 30.44
N VAL A 548 -7.10 9.80 31.17
CA VAL A 548 -7.52 8.51 30.61
C VAL A 548 -9.00 8.31 30.88
N LEU A 549 -9.73 7.91 29.85
CA LEU A 549 -11.08 7.38 30.02
C LEU A 549 -10.99 5.86 30.14
N VAL A 550 -11.69 5.32 31.13
CA VAL A 550 -11.78 3.88 31.39
C VAL A 550 -13.25 3.47 31.26
N ALA A 551 -13.52 2.43 30.50
CA ALA A 551 -14.84 1.83 30.38
C ALA A 551 -14.80 0.35 30.74
N ASN A 552 -15.88 -0.15 31.35
CA ASN A 552 -16.06 -1.56 31.67
C ASN A 552 -17.42 -2.03 31.14
N LYS A 553 -17.42 -3.14 30.41
CA LYS A 553 -18.64 -3.82 29.99
C LYS A 553 -18.46 -5.32 30.13
N ASN A 554 -19.30 -6.00 30.93
CA ASN A 554 -19.26 -7.46 31.11
C ASN A 554 -17.85 -7.97 31.49
N ASN A 555 -17.17 -7.29 32.42
CA ASN A 555 -15.78 -7.55 32.81
C ASN A 555 -14.72 -7.30 31.72
N MET A 556 -15.10 -6.69 30.60
CA MET A 556 -14.18 -6.26 29.56
C MET A 556 -13.80 -4.79 29.75
N TRP A 557 -12.51 -4.57 29.96
CA TRP A 557 -11.89 -3.26 30.16
C TRP A 557 -11.37 -2.61 28.89
N TYR A 558 -11.73 -1.33 28.73
CA TYR A 558 -11.31 -0.47 27.63
C TYR A 558 -10.68 0.80 28.16
N VAL A 559 -9.68 1.31 27.43
CA VAL A 559 -9.05 2.60 27.71
C VAL A 559 -8.97 3.47 26.48
N SER A 560 -9.00 4.78 26.69
CA SER A 560 -8.82 5.79 25.66
C SER A 560 -8.08 6.99 26.22
N LEU A 561 -7.07 7.48 25.50
CA LEU A 561 -6.44 8.76 25.80
C LEU A 561 -7.34 9.90 25.28
N LYS A 562 -7.60 10.89 26.13
CA LYS A 562 -8.29 12.11 25.70
C LYS A 562 -7.47 12.88 24.68
N ASN A 563 -8.16 13.62 23.82
CA ASN A 563 -7.53 14.52 22.86
C ASN A 563 -6.48 15.43 23.53
N GLY A 564 -5.32 15.59 22.89
CA GLY A 564 -4.22 16.41 23.41
C GLY A 564 -3.39 15.77 24.54
N THR A 565 -3.74 14.57 25.02
CA THR A 565 -2.94 13.84 26.01
C THR A 565 -1.87 13.00 25.33
N GLU A 566 -0.60 13.35 25.50
CA GLU A 566 0.52 12.60 24.93
C GLU A 566 0.84 11.32 25.73
N ASN A 567 0.84 11.39 27.07
CA ASN A 567 1.12 10.26 27.93
C ASN A 567 0.22 10.28 29.18
N ALA A 568 -0.15 9.10 29.67
CA ALA A 568 -0.86 8.92 30.92
C ALA A 568 -0.57 7.54 31.53
N GLU A 569 -0.99 7.30 32.77
CA GLU A 569 -0.77 6.03 33.47
C GLU A 569 -2.08 5.40 33.92
N ILE A 570 -2.13 4.07 33.82
CA ILE A 570 -3.19 3.22 34.39
C ILE A 570 -2.57 2.17 35.31
N GLU A 571 -3.33 1.73 36.31
CA GLU A 571 -3.05 0.52 37.08
C GLU A 571 -3.98 -0.59 36.62
N ILE A 572 -3.43 -1.74 36.24
CA ILE A 572 -4.19 -2.95 35.97
C ILE A 572 -4.00 -3.89 37.16
N THR A 573 -5.10 -4.26 37.81
CA THR A 573 -5.15 -5.33 38.80
C THR A 573 -5.69 -6.59 38.14
N TYR A 574 -4.93 -7.69 38.23
CA TYR A 574 -5.31 -8.99 37.69
C TYR A 574 -6.06 -9.85 38.73
N SER A 575 -6.67 -10.94 38.26
CA SER A 575 -7.42 -11.90 39.10
C SER A 575 -6.62 -12.51 40.25
N ASN A 576 -5.30 -12.68 40.09
CA ASN A 576 -4.39 -13.12 41.16
C ASN A 576 -3.98 -11.99 42.13
N ASN A 577 -4.63 -10.82 42.07
CA ASN A 577 -4.32 -9.60 42.80
C ASN A 577 -2.95 -8.97 42.49
N SER A 578 -2.21 -9.48 41.49
CA SER A 578 -1.02 -8.79 41.00
C SER A 578 -1.42 -7.47 40.34
N LYS A 579 -0.56 -6.46 40.49
CA LYS A 579 -0.76 -5.12 39.94
C LYS A 579 0.36 -4.79 38.97
N LYS A 580 0.01 -4.19 37.83
CA LYS A 580 0.98 -3.64 36.87
C LYS A 580 0.60 -2.20 36.56
N THR A 581 1.59 -1.31 36.61
CA THR A 581 1.42 0.07 36.12
C THR A 581 1.79 0.10 34.64
N ILE A 582 0.88 0.59 33.81
CA ILE A 582 1.06 0.71 32.37
C ILE A 582 1.06 2.19 32.00
N SER A 583 2.12 2.62 31.31
CA SER A 583 2.18 3.93 30.67
C SER A 583 1.48 3.87 29.32
N LEU A 584 0.35 4.55 29.19
CA LEU A 584 -0.33 4.77 27.92
C LEU A 584 0.37 5.89 27.17
N LYS A 585 0.97 5.58 26.03
CA LYS A 585 1.63 6.55 25.15
C LYS A 585 0.81 6.77 23.90
N LYS A 586 0.65 8.02 23.49
CA LYS A 586 0.03 8.35 22.21
C LYS A 586 0.84 7.71 21.07
N MET A 587 0.12 7.04 20.18
CA MET A 587 0.63 6.60 18.90
C MET A 587 0.17 7.57 17.81
N ASP A 588 1.11 8.14 17.08
CA ASP A 588 0.78 8.87 15.86
C ASP A 588 0.37 7.89 14.77
N LYS A 589 -0.71 8.18 14.04
CA LYS A 589 -1.24 7.32 12.96
C LYS A 589 -0.18 6.96 11.92
N ASN A 590 0.74 7.87 11.62
CA ASN A 590 1.82 7.66 10.65
C ASN A 590 2.93 6.73 11.16
N SER A 591 3.03 6.54 12.48
CA SER A 591 4.00 5.65 13.14
C SER A 591 3.45 4.24 13.40
N LYS A 592 2.15 4.05 13.20
CA LYS A 592 1.45 2.77 13.40
C LYS A 592 1.98 1.72 12.41
N LYS A 593 2.17 0.50 12.91
CA LYS A 593 2.63 -0.66 12.12
C LYS A 593 1.60 -1.79 12.08
N SER A 594 0.57 -1.80 12.91
CA SER A 594 -0.49 -2.81 12.87
C SER A 594 -1.52 -2.54 11.77
N LEU A 595 -2.06 -3.62 11.16
CA LEU A 595 -3.19 -3.56 10.21
C LEU A 595 -4.57 -3.63 10.89
N ASP A 596 -4.68 -3.28 12.17
CA ASP A 596 -5.94 -3.40 12.90
C ASP A 596 -7.10 -2.58 12.30
N PHE A 597 -8.32 -3.01 12.62
CA PHE A 597 -9.52 -2.29 12.24
C PHE A 597 -9.75 -1.14 13.20
N THR A 598 -9.71 0.10 12.70
CA THR A 598 -10.06 1.29 13.47
C THR A 598 -11.24 2.00 12.83
N TYR A 599 -12.37 2.08 13.53
CA TYR A 599 -13.59 2.70 13.01
C TYR A 599 -14.14 3.78 13.94
N LYS A 600 -14.62 4.88 13.33
CA LYS A 600 -15.35 5.93 14.05
C LYS A 600 -16.78 5.46 14.35
N LEU A 601 -17.18 5.54 15.61
CA LEU A 601 -18.51 5.14 16.05
C LEU A 601 -19.56 6.21 15.73
N SER A 602 -20.76 5.78 15.32
CA SER A 602 -21.93 6.64 15.19
C SER A 602 -22.60 6.90 16.55
N ASN A 603 -23.45 7.94 16.64
CA ASN A 603 -24.25 8.25 17.83
C ASN A 603 -25.56 7.44 17.86
N SER A 604 -25.48 6.12 17.79
CA SER A 604 -26.64 5.23 17.83
C SER A 604 -26.94 4.74 19.24
N ASP A 605 -28.18 4.31 19.49
CA ASP A 605 -28.58 3.69 20.75
C ASP A 605 -27.79 2.41 21.04
N PHE A 606 -27.40 1.69 19.99
CA PHE A 606 -26.54 0.52 20.12
C PHE A 606 -25.18 0.91 20.71
N ASN A 607 -24.48 1.87 20.09
CA ASN A 607 -23.17 2.31 20.54
C ASN A 607 -23.23 2.93 21.95
N GLN A 608 -24.34 3.60 22.30
CA GLN A 608 -24.61 4.13 23.65
C GLN A 608 -24.79 3.05 24.73
N LYS A 609 -25.24 1.85 24.36
CA LYS A 609 -25.33 0.71 25.29
C LYS A 609 -23.98 0.00 25.46
N LEU A 610 -23.14 0.06 24.42
CA LEU A 610 -21.81 -0.53 24.40
C LEU A 610 -20.80 0.32 25.18
N PHE A 611 -20.85 1.62 24.98
CA PHE A 611 -20.05 2.63 25.67
C PHE A 611 -21.00 3.65 26.30
N ASP A 612 -20.85 3.94 27.60
CA ASP A 612 -21.72 4.87 28.34
C ASP A 612 -22.03 6.15 27.53
N LYS A 613 -23.20 6.76 27.73
CA LYS A 613 -23.73 7.87 26.90
C LYS A 613 -22.76 9.04 26.63
N ASN A 614 -21.70 9.20 27.43
CA ASN A 614 -20.68 10.25 27.28
C ASN A 614 -19.42 9.81 26.50
N LEU A 615 -19.38 8.57 26.01
CA LEU A 615 -18.20 7.89 25.46
C LEU A 615 -18.34 7.56 23.95
N LYS A 616 -19.30 8.21 23.27
CA LYS A 616 -19.91 7.76 22.00
C LYS A 616 -19.44 8.44 20.69
N ASN A 617 -18.40 9.27 20.75
CA ASN A 617 -17.80 9.93 19.57
C ASN A 617 -16.31 9.56 19.38
N PHE A 618 -15.96 8.37 19.84
CA PHE A 618 -14.60 7.83 19.77
C PHE A 618 -14.47 6.90 18.57
N SER A 619 -13.24 6.65 18.16
CA SER A 619 -12.95 5.48 17.35
C SER A 619 -12.86 4.25 18.25
N ILE A 620 -12.96 3.06 17.67
CA ILE A 620 -12.65 1.80 18.33
C ILE A 620 -11.65 1.03 17.48
N THR A 621 -10.70 0.36 18.12
CA THR A 621 -9.72 -0.50 17.44
C THR A 621 -9.92 -1.97 17.81
N TYR A 622 -9.81 -2.86 16.83
CA TYR A 622 -9.85 -4.31 16.98
C TYR A 622 -8.64 -4.97 16.31
N ASP A 623 -7.88 -5.74 17.09
CA ASP A 623 -6.76 -6.53 16.58
C ASP A 623 -7.26 -7.63 15.62
N ILE A 624 -6.55 -7.82 14.51
CA ILE A 624 -6.77 -8.94 13.61
C ILE A 624 -6.07 -10.16 14.19
N ASN A 625 -6.83 -11.22 14.47
CA ASN A 625 -6.24 -12.48 14.92
C ASN A 625 -5.89 -13.35 13.72
N LEU A 626 -4.74 -14.01 13.80
CA LEU A 626 -4.32 -14.94 12.75
C LEU A 626 -5.24 -16.16 12.70
N LYS A 627 -5.55 -16.74 13.85
CA LYS A 627 -6.48 -17.86 13.99
C LYS A 627 -7.47 -17.62 15.12
N ASN A 628 -8.41 -18.55 15.28
CA ASN A 628 -9.30 -18.55 16.43
C ASN A 628 -8.51 -18.97 17.69
N TYR A 629 -8.02 -18.00 18.46
CA TYR A 629 -7.41 -18.27 19.76
C TYR A 629 -8.50 -18.45 20.81
N ASP A 630 -8.45 -19.55 21.57
CA ASP A 630 -9.42 -19.83 22.64
C ASP A 630 -9.23 -18.91 23.85
N ASN A 631 -8.01 -18.39 24.03
CA ASN A 631 -7.63 -17.51 25.12
C ASN A 631 -6.43 -16.62 24.76
N ILE A 632 -6.17 -15.61 25.58
CA ILE A 632 -5.05 -14.67 25.39
C ILE A 632 -3.67 -15.33 25.56
N LYS A 633 -3.58 -16.41 26.35
CA LYS A 633 -2.34 -17.16 26.57
C LYS A 633 -1.82 -17.76 25.26
N ASP A 634 -2.69 -18.40 24.48
CA ASP A 634 -2.31 -19.02 23.21
C ASP A 634 -1.88 -17.97 22.18
N LYS A 635 -2.59 -16.83 22.14
CA LYS A 635 -2.21 -15.69 21.30
C LYS A 635 -0.82 -15.14 21.68
N GLN A 636 -0.54 -14.98 22.98
CA GLN A 636 0.76 -14.53 23.47
C GLN A 636 1.88 -15.52 23.16
N ASN A 637 1.63 -16.82 23.36
CA ASN A 637 2.63 -17.85 23.10
C ASN A 637 2.99 -17.94 21.62
N ASP A 638 2.00 -17.90 20.72
CA ASP A 638 2.26 -17.88 19.28
C ASP A 638 3.03 -16.63 18.86
N ALA A 639 2.65 -15.45 19.38
CA ALA A 639 3.37 -14.21 19.12
C ALA A 639 4.82 -14.28 19.63
N TYR A 640 5.04 -14.84 20.82
CA TYR A 640 6.38 -15.05 21.36
C TYR A 640 7.20 -16.02 20.50
N ILE A 641 6.63 -17.17 20.13
CA ILE A 641 7.30 -18.17 19.28
C ILE A 641 7.70 -17.53 17.97
N TRP A 642 6.76 -16.89 17.29
CA TRP A 642 7.02 -16.21 16.02
C TRP A 642 8.09 -15.13 16.14
N ASN A 643 8.01 -14.31 17.19
CA ASN A 643 8.99 -13.25 17.39
C ASN A 643 10.40 -13.79 17.64
N ASN A 644 10.58 -15.04 18.05
CA ASN A 644 11.89 -15.67 18.23
C ASN A 644 12.24 -16.67 17.10
N ASP A 645 11.38 -16.86 16.11
CA ASP A 645 11.59 -17.78 14.99
C ASP A 645 12.54 -17.14 13.95
N PRO A 646 13.54 -17.87 13.43
CA PRO A 646 14.46 -17.34 12.40
C PRO A 646 13.77 -16.97 11.07
N LYS A 647 12.57 -17.48 10.79
CA LYS A 647 11.78 -17.13 9.59
C LYS A 647 11.22 -15.72 9.64
N LYS A 648 11.07 -15.17 10.85
CA LYS A 648 10.51 -13.85 11.09
C LYS A 648 11.36 -12.75 10.49
N SER A 649 10.74 -11.80 9.79
CA SER A 649 11.43 -10.65 9.19
C SER A 649 10.99 -9.31 9.76
N ASN A 650 11.96 -8.56 10.27
CA ASN A 650 11.76 -7.15 10.59
C ASN A 650 11.57 -6.28 9.35
N ASP A 651 12.07 -6.70 8.18
CA ASP A 651 11.83 -5.97 6.93
C ASP A 651 10.32 -5.78 6.70
N ILE A 652 9.48 -6.75 7.13
CA ILE A 652 8.02 -6.68 7.04
C ILE A 652 7.38 -6.18 8.33
N GLN A 653 7.77 -6.69 9.52
CA GLN A 653 7.12 -6.28 10.78
C GLN A 653 7.24 -4.79 11.07
N ASP A 654 8.37 -4.18 10.70
CA ASP A 654 8.65 -2.77 10.96
C ASP A 654 8.09 -1.82 9.88
N LEU A 655 7.50 -2.35 8.80
CA LEU A 655 6.76 -1.54 7.84
C LEU A 655 5.63 -0.78 8.55
N SER A 656 5.39 0.45 8.11
CA SER A 656 4.21 1.20 8.52
C SER A 656 2.94 0.46 8.10
N ALA A 657 1.83 0.72 8.80
CA ALA A 657 0.53 0.15 8.48
C ALA A 657 0.13 0.42 7.02
N ALA A 658 0.46 1.61 6.49
CA ALA A 658 0.24 1.95 5.10
C ALA A 658 1.06 1.04 4.15
N LYS A 659 2.35 0.82 4.41
CA LYS A 659 3.18 -0.08 3.58
C LYS A 659 2.78 -1.55 3.71
N LYS A 660 2.31 -1.98 4.88
CA LYS A 660 1.71 -3.31 5.05
C LYS A 660 0.41 -3.45 4.28
N GLN A 661 -0.41 -2.41 4.24
CA GLN A 661 -1.62 -2.43 3.42
C GLN A 661 -1.28 -2.52 1.94
N VAL A 662 -0.26 -1.79 1.48
CA VAL A 662 0.25 -1.89 0.10
C VAL A 662 0.74 -3.32 -0.21
N LEU A 663 1.45 -3.96 0.71
CA LEU A 663 1.86 -5.37 0.56
C LEU A 663 0.66 -6.31 0.55
N LEU A 664 -0.33 -6.10 1.43
CA LEU A 664 -1.57 -6.90 1.42
C LEU A 664 -2.30 -6.76 0.08
N ASP A 665 -2.51 -5.53 -0.39
CA ASP A 665 -3.17 -5.26 -1.67
C ASP A 665 -2.43 -5.94 -2.84
N GLN A 666 -1.08 -5.96 -2.81
CA GLN A 666 -0.27 -6.70 -3.79
C GLN A 666 -0.50 -8.22 -3.73
N LEU A 667 -0.52 -8.81 -2.54
CA LEU A 667 -0.73 -10.25 -2.36
C LEU A 667 -2.15 -10.65 -2.75
N GLU A 668 -3.13 -9.81 -2.48
CA GLU A 668 -4.52 -9.95 -2.95
C GLU A 668 -4.60 -9.86 -4.47
N ALA A 669 -3.90 -8.91 -5.10
CA ALA A 669 -3.84 -8.80 -6.55
C ALA A 669 -3.12 -10.00 -7.21
N ILE A 670 -2.06 -10.52 -6.59
CA ILE A 670 -1.38 -11.75 -7.05
C ILE A 670 -2.36 -12.94 -6.99
N THR A 671 -3.08 -13.08 -5.88
CA THR A 671 -4.08 -14.14 -5.69
C THR A 671 -5.24 -13.96 -6.67
N ALA A 672 -5.67 -12.72 -6.91
CA ALA A 672 -6.72 -12.37 -7.85
C ALA A 672 -6.37 -12.69 -9.31
N LYS A 673 -5.10 -12.91 -9.65
CA LYS A 673 -4.69 -13.39 -10.98
C LYS A 673 -4.81 -14.90 -11.15
N ASN A 674 -5.09 -15.64 -10.08
CA ASN A 674 -5.43 -17.05 -10.17
C ASN A 674 -6.73 -17.21 -10.99
N PRO A 675 -6.73 -18.01 -12.08
CA PRO A 675 -7.91 -18.18 -12.93
C PRO A 675 -9.16 -18.62 -12.15
N ASP A 676 -9.00 -19.48 -11.13
CA ASP A 676 -10.11 -19.95 -10.30
C ASP A 676 -10.75 -18.81 -9.52
N VAL A 677 -9.91 -17.90 -8.98
CA VAL A 677 -10.36 -16.72 -8.25
C VAL A 677 -11.02 -15.72 -9.19
N GLN A 678 -10.46 -15.49 -10.38
CA GLN A 678 -11.08 -14.60 -11.38
C GLN A 678 -12.44 -15.11 -11.82
N ASN A 679 -12.56 -16.42 -12.09
CA ASN A 679 -13.83 -17.02 -12.49
C ASN A 679 -14.85 -16.92 -11.35
N ALA A 680 -14.46 -17.27 -10.12
CA ALA A 680 -15.34 -17.15 -8.95
C ALA A 680 -15.78 -15.69 -8.72
N ALA A 681 -14.86 -14.73 -8.77
CA ALA A 681 -15.17 -13.30 -8.64
C ALA A 681 -16.15 -12.83 -9.72
N LYS A 682 -15.90 -13.18 -10.99
CA LYS A 682 -16.78 -12.83 -12.11
C LYS A 682 -18.16 -13.45 -11.93
N THR A 683 -18.26 -14.75 -11.67
CA THR A 683 -19.55 -15.43 -11.50
C THR A 683 -20.31 -14.88 -10.29
N GLU A 684 -19.69 -14.83 -9.11
CA GLU A 684 -20.39 -14.44 -7.87
C GLU A 684 -20.75 -12.95 -7.84
N LEU A 685 -19.81 -12.07 -8.20
CA LEU A 685 -20.06 -10.63 -8.14
C LEU A 685 -20.99 -10.17 -9.26
N TYR A 686 -20.83 -10.66 -10.50
CA TYR A 686 -21.74 -10.25 -11.57
C TYR A 686 -23.16 -10.75 -11.29
N SER A 687 -23.34 -11.99 -10.81
CA SER A 687 -24.67 -12.45 -10.42
C SER A 687 -25.28 -11.63 -9.28
N ALA A 688 -24.49 -11.19 -8.31
CA ALA A 688 -24.97 -10.38 -7.20
C ALA A 688 -25.42 -8.97 -7.63
N TYR A 689 -24.76 -8.36 -8.62
CA TYR A 689 -25.02 -6.97 -9.02
C TYR A 689 -25.80 -6.82 -10.34
N LEU A 690 -25.87 -7.86 -11.17
CA LEU A 690 -26.47 -7.84 -12.52
C LEU A 690 -27.56 -8.91 -12.73
N TYR A 691 -28.05 -9.62 -11.72
CA TYR A 691 -29.10 -10.65 -11.96
C TYR A 691 -30.32 -10.59 -11.04
N THR A 692 -30.43 -9.60 -10.17
CA THR A 692 -31.63 -9.46 -9.32
C THR A 692 -32.50 -8.31 -9.82
N ASP A 693 -33.70 -8.66 -10.28
CA ASP A 693 -34.79 -7.75 -10.60
C ASP A 693 -34.92 -6.66 -9.52
N GLY A 694 -34.56 -5.42 -9.86
CA GLY A 694 -35.25 -4.26 -9.28
C GLY A 694 -34.46 -3.10 -8.70
N ILE A 695 -33.17 -3.17 -8.30
CA ILE A 695 -32.58 -2.04 -7.53
C ILE A 695 -31.18 -1.56 -7.96
N TYR A 696 -30.28 -2.39 -8.51
CA TYR A 696 -28.87 -1.99 -8.67
C TYR A 696 -28.42 -1.50 -10.05
N TYR A 697 -29.24 -1.70 -11.10
CA TYR A 697 -28.93 -1.24 -12.45
C TYR A 697 -28.92 0.28 -12.60
N LYS A 698 -29.76 0.99 -11.82
CA LYS A 698 -29.83 2.44 -11.89
C LYS A 698 -28.52 3.08 -11.43
N SER A 699 -27.92 2.59 -10.34
CA SER A 699 -26.64 3.14 -9.85
C SER A 699 -25.49 2.86 -10.82
N LEU A 700 -25.47 1.68 -11.45
CA LEU A 700 -24.46 1.34 -12.46
C LEU A 700 -24.65 2.21 -13.72
N PHE A 701 -25.90 2.40 -14.14
CA PHE A 701 -26.23 3.28 -15.26
C PHE A 701 -25.85 4.74 -14.97
N ASP A 702 -26.26 5.27 -13.83
CA ASP A 702 -25.97 6.65 -13.41
C ASP A 702 -24.44 6.88 -13.30
N GLU A 703 -23.65 5.85 -13.01
CA GLU A 703 -22.19 5.96 -12.96
C GLU A 703 -21.56 5.92 -14.35
N ILE A 704 -21.98 4.99 -15.21
CA ILE A 704 -21.57 4.94 -16.63
C ILE A 704 -21.93 6.25 -17.35
N SER A 705 -23.10 6.81 -17.05
CA SER A 705 -23.59 8.05 -17.65
C SER A 705 -22.68 9.24 -17.27
N LYS A 706 -22.25 9.37 -16.01
CA LYS A 706 -21.32 10.46 -15.60
C LYS A 706 -19.98 10.43 -16.34
N TYR A 707 -19.44 9.25 -16.61
CA TYR A 707 -18.15 9.14 -17.32
C TYR A 707 -18.26 9.61 -18.77
N ILE A 708 -19.39 9.35 -19.40
CA ILE A 708 -19.68 9.78 -20.78
C ILE A 708 -19.89 11.30 -20.85
N GLU A 709 -20.39 11.93 -19.79
CA GLU A 709 -20.45 13.40 -19.67
C GLU A 709 -19.08 14.05 -19.40
N SER A 710 -18.10 13.30 -18.86
CA SER A 710 -16.86 13.85 -18.30
C SER A 710 -15.70 14.04 -19.28
N GLU A 711 -15.72 13.42 -20.47
CA GLU A 711 -14.69 13.60 -21.51
C GLU A 711 -14.99 14.77 -22.46
N LYS A 712 -15.19 15.98 -21.90
CA LYS A 712 -14.98 17.21 -22.69
C LYS A 712 -13.52 17.66 -22.58
N PRO A 713 -12.65 17.38 -23.57
CA PRO A 713 -11.56 18.30 -23.85
C PRO A 713 -12.20 19.61 -24.33
N THR A 714 -12.24 20.62 -23.47
CA THR A 714 -12.42 21.98 -23.99
C THR A 714 -11.09 22.36 -24.61
N LEU A 715 -11.04 22.32 -25.95
CA LEU A 715 -10.12 23.18 -26.71
C LEU A 715 -10.56 24.62 -26.41
N ASP A 716 -9.81 25.29 -25.55
CA ASP A 716 -9.68 26.76 -25.44
C ASP A 716 -8.41 27.14 -24.65
#